data_AF-A0A9P9WE52-F1
#
_entry.id   AF-A0A9P9WE52-F1
#
_cell.length_a   1.000
_cell.length_b   1.000
_cell.length_c   1.000
_cell.angle_alpha   90.00
_cell.angle_beta   90.00
_cell.angle_gamma   90.00
#
_symmetry.space_group_name_H-M   'P 1'
#
loop_
_entity.id
_entity.type
_entity.pdbx_description
1 polymer ?
#
loop_
_entity_poly.entity_id
_entity_poly.type
_entity_poly.pdbx_seq_one_letter_code
_entity_poly.pdbx_strand_id
1 'polypeptide(L)'
;MADATFTPYWKPLSEGSGPNSWVFYAVAKIAGRHRPVAVVSSVGTFEEESLHGPPLVACCRRIVTIFSDPANHTAIRGELGLASLYYAENGDVLDRHCPEPVELPELTRKNPGDPRRWRPWDRAGMQPFPFISAALLQGVALDPARGRSAPNRPEPLGTVYSDTDIEWGIVVFDITDLNAVRYGIVGFTVGMAKFVRSVEEGRPRFQGASFQPEEGPLRVLEEVRPRKAMSAGDYMAKFKYTGLVYEASDYDYDMERLASLPLVDDTAFSLVWPSGGKDDDNNLLLLANLSVSTQGPEGLTQKTLKQIIGKTIRESSHLDDLDVSVFDEVRNLGGFKDTLRQYLLQNSEKVGNTLSAGRLIRLAFVENGHLGLEQLKTLSAQSVSAALGDRLEADDTIKSISLCIESVRSTPAQLAEALLRSSGLREICLLQSPIRESDTLSAQLLAELASRPQILSCTRVIFTGAYSAALRKKFWLPTSINFTTLDIFPVQQIFVRYQRRSGRSFRFHYDTIHLSDGLLRPERFAAGFCLWISMLEWKDEWMFEDAAPFFRFSSGPASLSDNPLSAAEVSPILCENLSLPHLMPDHTFCAPRARDLVPGGWTVLVSQEQNVATQTDGQTHIRYAFIRVRGPSVVIEDLPSSPPGPENLEVVGLKGFLSATASEVDPAIIDQRLEDTRKRIKAEAAYRGSPWPAQVEPLSVLTQGEAAAMLLEFLGDARKRNEKFRKAMEGDPESEPGVFPLS
;
A
#
# COMPACT_ATOMS: atom_id res chain seq x y z
N MET A 1 55.58 -15.69 34.88
CA MET A 1 54.82 -15.24 33.70
C MET A 1 53.37 -15.59 33.97
N ALA A 2 52.53 -14.58 34.17
CA ALA A 2 51.12 -14.80 34.47
C ALA A 2 50.45 -15.49 33.27
N ASP A 3 49.80 -16.61 33.54
CA ASP A 3 49.03 -17.38 32.57
C ASP A 3 47.96 -16.43 32.00
N ALA A 4 48.04 -16.13 30.71
CA ALA A 4 47.04 -15.30 30.06
C ALA A 4 45.72 -16.07 30.12
N THR A 5 44.82 -15.66 31.01
CA THR A 5 43.48 -16.25 31.16
C THR A 5 42.78 -16.25 29.81
N PHE A 6 42.66 -17.44 29.23
CA PHE A 6 41.97 -17.65 27.96
C PHE A 6 40.52 -17.18 28.10
N THR A 7 40.09 -16.29 27.20
CA THR A 7 38.70 -15.83 27.14
C THR A 7 37.97 -16.68 26.10
N PRO A 8 36.95 -17.46 26.49
CA PRO A 8 36.15 -18.24 25.55
C PRO A 8 35.52 -17.35 24.49
N TYR A 9 35.52 -17.81 23.24
CA TYR A 9 35.02 -17.05 22.11
C TYR A 9 34.28 -17.95 21.11
N TRP A 10 33.50 -17.33 20.23
CA TRP A 10 32.87 -18.03 19.11
C TRP A 10 33.75 -17.93 17.88
N LYS A 11 34.13 -19.09 17.34
CA LYS A 11 34.91 -19.20 16.11
C LYS A 11 33.96 -19.44 14.93
N PRO A 12 33.90 -18.56 13.93
CA PRO A 12 33.17 -18.83 12.69
C PRO A 12 33.71 -20.07 11.97
N LEU A 13 32.81 -20.89 11.46
CA LEU A 13 33.10 -22.10 10.66
C LEU A 13 32.88 -21.87 9.16
N SER A 14 32.19 -20.80 8.79
CA SER A 14 31.96 -20.35 7.41
C SER A 14 32.03 -18.82 7.31
N GLU A 15 32.08 -18.26 6.09
CA GLU A 15 32.09 -16.80 5.88
C GLU A 15 30.78 -16.10 6.32
N GLY A 16 29.71 -16.86 6.55
CA GLY A 16 28.39 -16.35 6.90
C GLY A 16 27.64 -15.71 5.73
N SER A 17 26.35 -15.43 5.93
CA SER A 17 25.48 -14.75 4.98
C SER A 17 24.62 -13.70 5.67
N GLY A 18 23.93 -12.86 4.91
CA GLY A 18 23.00 -11.87 5.45
C GLY A 18 21.70 -12.47 6.01
N PRO A 19 20.80 -11.62 6.55
CA PRO A 19 19.50 -12.04 7.08
C PRO A 19 18.53 -12.44 5.97
N ASN A 20 17.84 -13.59 6.12
CA ASN A 20 16.89 -14.13 5.13
C ASN A 20 15.50 -13.49 5.20
N SER A 21 15.16 -12.93 6.34
CA SER A 21 13.87 -12.28 6.58
C SER A 21 14.10 -10.83 6.96
N TRP A 22 13.15 -9.97 6.61
CA TRP A 22 13.28 -8.52 6.77
C TRP A 22 12.02 -7.94 7.38
N VAL A 23 12.18 -7.00 8.31
CA VAL A 23 11.08 -6.16 8.81
C VAL A 23 11.29 -4.73 8.34
N PHE A 24 10.27 -4.19 7.71
CA PHE A 24 10.22 -2.85 7.17
C PHE A 24 9.38 -1.98 8.11
N TYR A 25 9.93 -0.85 8.53
CA TYR A 25 9.27 0.12 9.40
C TYR A 25 9.11 1.44 8.66
N ALA A 26 7.90 1.99 8.62
CA ALA A 26 7.70 3.41 8.36
C ALA A 26 7.59 4.13 9.72
N VAL A 27 8.43 5.13 9.94
CA VAL A 27 8.45 5.93 11.18
C VAL A 27 8.27 7.41 10.87
N ALA A 28 7.72 8.15 11.82
CA ALA A 28 7.62 9.61 11.73
C ALA A 28 7.89 10.27 13.08
N LYS A 29 8.42 11.49 13.07
CA LYS A 29 8.69 12.28 14.27
C LYS A 29 7.40 12.90 14.80
N ILE A 30 6.80 12.23 15.77
CA ILE A 30 5.54 12.61 16.41
C ILE A 30 5.81 12.96 17.87
N ALA A 31 5.40 14.16 18.28
CA ALA A 31 5.67 14.71 19.62
C ALA A 31 7.18 14.64 19.99
N GLY A 32 8.05 14.92 19.01
CA GLY A 32 9.50 14.99 19.20
C GLY A 32 10.24 13.64 19.13
N ARG A 33 9.54 12.51 18.92
CA ARG A 33 10.15 11.17 18.85
C ARG A 33 9.75 10.44 17.57
N HIS A 34 10.66 9.63 17.04
CA HIS A 34 10.34 8.70 15.95
C HIS A 34 9.42 7.59 16.46
N ARG A 35 8.23 7.50 15.87
CA ARG A 35 7.21 6.50 16.20
C ARG A 35 6.85 5.68 14.96
N PRO A 36 6.66 4.36 15.10
CA PRO A 36 6.23 3.52 13.98
C PRO A 36 4.80 3.87 13.57
N VAL A 37 4.56 4.03 12.28
CA VAL A 37 3.24 4.30 11.69
C VAL A 37 2.82 3.23 10.69
N ALA A 38 3.73 2.34 10.30
CA ALA A 38 3.41 1.06 9.68
C ALA A 38 4.57 0.09 9.86
N VAL A 39 4.26 -1.21 9.92
CA VAL A 39 5.26 -2.28 9.99
C VAL A 39 4.84 -3.40 9.03
N VAL A 40 5.79 -3.89 8.24
CA VAL A 40 5.59 -5.02 7.32
C VAL A 40 6.75 -5.99 7.45
N SER A 41 6.48 -7.29 7.58
CA SER A 41 7.51 -8.32 7.55
C SER A 41 7.52 -9.06 6.21
N SER A 42 8.70 -9.53 5.82
CA SER A 42 8.93 -10.43 4.70
C SER A 42 9.76 -11.61 5.18
N VAL A 43 9.18 -12.80 5.14
CA VAL A 43 9.82 -14.03 5.63
C VAL A 43 10.39 -14.80 4.46
N GLY A 44 11.71 -14.89 4.34
CA GLY A 44 12.35 -15.74 3.35
C GLY A 44 12.39 -17.19 3.81
N THR A 45 11.73 -18.11 3.09
CA THR A 45 11.81 -19.55 3.40
C THR A 45 12.82 -20.28 2.50
N PHE A 46 12.91 -19.89 1.23
CA PHE A 46 13.95 -20.34 0.29
C PHE A 46 14.79 -19.15 -0.24
N GLU A 47 15.94 -19.43 -0.85
CA GLU A 47 16.86 -18.40 -1.36
C GLU A 47 16.19 -17.56 -2.46
N GLU A 48 15.32 -18.19 -3.26
CA GLU A 48 14.51 -17.58 -4.31
C GLU A 48 13.41 -16.65 -3.75
N GLU A 49 12.98 -16.83 -2.50
CA GLU A 49 11.96 -16.01 -1.85
C GLU A 49 12.53 -14.84 -1.07
N SER A 50 13.80 -14.97 -0.67
CA SER A 50 14.41 -14.08 0.31
C SER A 50 14.81 -12.76 -0.36
N LEU A 51 14.45 -11.64 0.27
CA LEU A 51 14.84 -10.30 -0.17
C LEU A 51 16.31 -10.03 0.20
N HIS A 52 17.25 -10.56 -0.58
CA HIS A 52 18.68 -10.28 -0.40
C HIS A 52 19.27 -9.55 -1.58
N GLY A 53 20.31 -8.75 -1.32
CA GLY A 53 21.08 -8.12 -2.38
C GLY A 53 20.21 -7.21 -3.25
N PRO A 54 20.29 -7.32 -4.58
CA PRO A 54 19.59 -6.41 -5.48
C PRO A 54 18.05 -6.35 -5.30
N PRO A 55 17.32 -7.46 -5.07
CA PRO A 55 15.90 -7.44 -4.68
C PRO A 55 15.54 -6.57 -3.47
N LEU A 56 16.36 -6.56 -2.42
CA LEU A 56 16.13 -5.71 -1.25
C LEU A 56 16.33 -4.23 -1.58
N VAL A 57 17.36 -3.92 -2.38
CA VAL A 57 17.64 -2.56 -2.85
C VAL A 57 16.48 -2.03 -3.69
N ALA A 58 15.97 -2.85 -4.62
CA ALA A 58 14.79 -2.53 -5.42
C ALA A 58 13.55 -2.28 -4.55
N CYS A 59 13.37 -3.08 -3.49
CA CYS A 59 12.31 -2.88 -2.49
C CYS A 59 12.44 -1.53 -1.79
N CYS A 60 13.64 -1.19 -1.30
CA CYS A 60 13.90 0.09 -0.66
C CYS A 60 13.57 1.27 -1.58
N ARG A 61 14.02 1.20 -2.84
CA ARG A 61 13.76 2.24 -3.84
C ARG A 61 12.28 2.40 -4.12
N ARG A 62 11.50 1.32 -4.23
CA ARG A 62 10.02 1.37 -4.40
C ARG A 62 9.34 2.08 -3.23
N ILE A 63 9.68 1.69 -2.01
CA ILE A 63 9.07 2.25 -0.81
C ILE A 63 9.33 3.77 -0.74
N VAL A 64 10.56 4.20 -1.04
CA VAL A 64 10.89 5.63 -1.14
C VAL A 64 10.10 6.30 -2.25
N THR A 65 10.02 5.69 -3.46
CA THR A 65 9.22 6.25 -4.56
C THR A 65 7.77 6.47 -4.15
N ILE A 66 7.14 5.47 -3.51
CA ILE A 66 5.75 5.56 -3.03
C ILE A 66 5.59 6.69 -2.01
N PHE A 67 6.42 6.74 -0.96
CA PHE A 67 6.26 7.77 0.07
C PHE A 67 6.63 9.18 -0.39
N SER A 68 7.51 9.30 -1.38
CA SER A 68 7.92 10.59 -1.95
C SER A 68 6.95 11.11 -3.02
N ASP A 69 6.10 10.25 -3.59
CA ASP A 69 5.19 10.63 -4.66
C ASP A 69 4.12 11.64 -4.16
N PRO A 70 4.01 12.85 -4.76
CA PRO A 70 3.03 13.85 -4.36
C PRO A 70 1.58 13.35 -4.37
N ALA A 71 1.24 12.37 -5.24
CA ALA A 71 -0.09 11.79 -5.29
C ALA A 71 -0.47 11.03 -4.00
N ASN A 72 0.49 10.71 -3.14
CA ASN A 72 0.23 10.03 -1.87
C ASN A 72 0.29 10.99 -0.67
N HIS A 73 0.81 12.21 -0.84
CA HIS A 73 1.15 13.10 0.28
C HIS A 73 -0.06 13.51 1.12
N THR A 74 -1.21 13.80 0.50
CA THR A 74 -2.41 14.24 1.23
C THR A 74 -2.89 13.16 2.21
N ALA A 75 -2.95 11.90 1.76
CA ALA A 75 -3.34 10.78 2.62
C ALA A 75 -2.30 10.50 3.70
N ILE A 76 -1.00 10.52 3.36
CA ILE A 76 0.07 10.31 4.35
C ILE A 76 0.06 11.41 5.41
N ARG A 77 -0.01 12.70 5.02
CA ARG A 77 -0.11 13.81 5.97
C ARG A 77 -1.34 13.69 6.86
N GLY A 78 -2.47 13.29 6.28
CA GLY A 78 -3.70 12.99 7.02
C GLY A 78 -3.50 11.92 8.09
N GLU A 79 -2.93 10.77 7.75
CA GLU A 79 -2.68 9.73 8.73
C GLU A 79 -1.60 10.11 9.75
N LEU A 80 -0.58 10.90 9.37
CA LEU A 80 0.39 11.46 10.33
C LEU A 80 -0.25 12.48 11.29
N GLY A 81 -1.24 13.24 10.82
CA GLY A 81 -2.07 14.10 11.67
C GLY A 81 -2.86 13.30 12.69
N LEU A 82 -3.50 12.21 12.27
CA LEU A 82 -4.18 11.27 13.16
C LEU A 82 -3.21 10.57 14.12
N ALA A 83 -2.02 10.20 13.66
CA ALA A 83 -0.98 9.61 14.48
C ALA A 83 -0.54 10.56 15.60
N SER A 84 -0.52 11.87 15.33
CA SER A 84 -0.23 12.88 16.34
C SER A 84 -1.25 12.85 17.48
N LEU A 85 -2.54 12.70 17.21
CA LEU A 85 -3.56 12.51 18.25
C LEU A 85 -3.43 11.16 18.95
N TYR A 86 -3.31 10.08 18.18
CA TYR A 86 -3.18 8.72 18.69
C TYR A 86 -2.04 8.59 19.72
N TYR A 87 -0.91 9.25 19.45
CA TYR A 87 0.23 9.25 20.35
C TYR A 87 0.24 10.39 21.40
N ALA A 88 -0.56 11.46 21.23
CA ALA A 88 -0.58 12.62 22.15
C ALA A 88 -1.73 12.64 23.16
N GLU A 89 -2.91 12.08 22.85
CA GLU A 89 -4.09 12.11 23.72
C GLU A 89 -3.93 11.36 25.06
N ASN A 90 -2.78 10.72 25.26
CA ASN A 90 -2.56 9.75 26.33
C ASN A 90 -1.44 10.18 27.29
N GLY A 91 -1.22 11.49 27.44
CA GLY A 91 -0.17 12.05 28.31
C GLY A 91 -0.49 12.07 29.81
N ASP A 92 -1.75 11.91 30.23
CA ASP A 92 -2.18 12.10 31.63
C ASP A 92 -2.88 10.89 32.28
N VAL A 93 -3.09 9.78 31.55
CA VAL A 93 -3.63 8.54 32.12
C VAL A 93 -2.72 7.38 31.75
N LEU A 94 -2.20 6.72 32.77
CA LEU A 94 -1.32 5.54 32.78
C LEU A 94 -1.89 4.28 32.09
N ASP A 95 -2.78 4.40 31.11
CA ASP A 95 -3.37 3.28 30.36
C ASP A 95 -3.28 3.47 28.83
N ARG A 96 -2.03 3.29 28.36
CA ARG A 96 -1.58 2.53 27.19
C ARG A 96 -2.39 2.62 25.88
N HIS A 97 -1.90 3.47 24.97
CA HIS A 97 -1.79 3.11 23.54
C HIS A 97 -0.32 3.21 23.08
N CYS A 98 0.62 2.83 23.96
CA CYS A 98 1.89 2.29 23.46
C CYS A 98 1.53 0.89 22.94
N PRO A 99 1.68 0.62 21.63
CA PRO A 99 1.50 -0.72 21.13
C PRO A 99 2.35 -1.66 21.99
N GLU A 100 1.74 -2.72 22.54
CA GLU A 100 2.49 -3.67 23.36
C GLU A 100 3.64 -4.23 22.50
N PRO A 101 4.87 -4.32 23.05
CA PRO A 101 5.99 -4.90 22.31
C PRO A 101 5.62 -6.29 21.81
N VAL A 102 5.63 -6.47 20.50
CA VAL A 102 5.41 -7.76 19.84
C VAL A 102 6.76 -8.24 19.32
N GLU A 103 7.27 -9.31 19.91
CA GLU A 103 8.48 -9.94 19.39
C GLU A 103 8.17 -10.60 18.04
N LEU A 104 9.14 -10.55 17.12
CA LEU A 104 9.07 -11.28 15.86
C LEU A 104 9.01 -12.79 16.11
N PRO A 105 8.41 -13.59 15.22
CA PRO A 105 8.43 -15.04 15.39
C PRO A 105 9.88 -15.54 15.40
N GLU A 106 10.18 -16.46 16.31
CA GLU A 106 11.45 -17.18 16.32
C GLU A 106 11.53 -18.05 15.06
N LEU A 107 12.30 -17.59 14.07
CA LEU A 107 12.51 -18.31 12.83
C LEU A 107 13.85 -19.04 12.88
N THR A 108 13.89 -20.25 12.31
CA THR A 108 15.16 -20.94 12.03
C THR A 108 15.16 -21.44 10.60
N ARG A 109 16.03 -20.91 9.73
CA ARG A 109 16.15 -21.29 8.29
C ARG A 109 16.32 -22.79 8.05
N LYS A 110 16.75 -23.54 9.07
CA LYS A 110 16.87 -25.01 9.05
C LYS A 110 15.53 -25.76 8.97
N ASN A 111 14.40 -25.12 9.32
CA ASN A 111 13.09 -25.75 9.29
C ASN A 111 12.04 -24.84 8.61
N PRO A 112 12.01 -24.77 7.27
CA PRO A 112 11.11 -23.90 6.50
C PRO A 112 9.63 -24.23 6.68
N GLY A 113 9.29 -25.48 7.02
CA GLY A 113 7.91 -25.94 7.19
C GLY A 113 7.28 -25.72 8.57
N ASP A 114 7.96 -25.05 9.51
CA ASP A 114 7.42 -24.86 10.86
C ASP A 114 6.21 -23.90 10.83
N PRO A 115 4.99 -24.34 11.22
CA PRO A 115 3.80 -23.50 11.19
C PRO A 115 3.90 -22.28 12.12
N ARG A 116 4.78 -22.30 13.15
CA ARG A 116 5.04 -21.16 14.04
C ARG A 116 5.74 -19.99 13.34
N ARG A 117 6.29 -20.22 12.14
CA ARG A 117 6.83 -19.16 11.28
C ARG A 117 5.75 -18.19 10.80
N TRP A 118 4.49 -18.61 10.85
CA TRP A 118 3.39 -17.90 10.24
C TRP A 118 2.40 -17.42 11.30
N ARG A 119 2.39 -16.10 11.59
CA ARG A 119 1.28 -15.48 12.31
C ARG A 119 0.13 -15.21 11.34
N PRO A 120 -1.12 -15.61 11.65
CA PRO A 120 -2.30 -15.17 10.90
C PRO A 120 -2.45 -13.65 11.07
N TRP A 121 -2.23 -12.90 9.99
CA TRP A 121 -2.33 -11.43 9.99
C TRP A 121 -3.69 -10.94 9.46
N ASP A 122 -4.38 -11.78 8.69
CA ASP A 122 -5.77 -11.62 8.25
C ASP A 122 -6.77 -11.59 9.42
N ARG A 123 -6.35 -12.10 10.59
CA ARG A 123 -7.09 -12.05 11.86
C ARG A 123 -6.57 -11.02 12.84
N ALA A 124 -5.55 -10.24 12.46
CA ALA A 124 -5.02 -9.19 13.32
C ALA A 124 -6.03 -8.02 13.44
N GLY A 125 -5.91 -7.26 14.53
CA GLY A 125 -6.72 -6.07 14.76
C GLY A 125 -6.59 -5.02 13.65
N MET A 126 -7.47 -4.03 13.68
CA MET A 126 -7.45 -2.97 12.66
C MET A 126 -6.11 -2.25 12.62
N GLN A 127 -5.55 -2.10 11.42
CA GLN A 127 -4.34 -1.33 11.22
C GLN A 127 -4.66 0.15 11.50
N PRO A 128 -3.96 0.81 12.45
CA PRO A 128 -4.30 2.17 12.86
C PRO A 128 -4.20 3.18 11.70
N PHE A 129 -3.19 3.03 10.84
CA PHE A 129 -2.90 3.92 9.70
C PHE A 129 -2.92 3.11 8.39
N PRO A 130 -4.13 2.77 7.88
CA PRO A 130 -4.28 1.80 6.79
C PRO A 130 -3.69 2.26 5.46
N PHE A 131 -3.67 3.55 5.11
CA PHE A 131 -3.06 4.02 3.87
C PHE A 131 -1.54 3.85 3.90
N ILE A 132 -0.86 4.35 4.94
CA ILE A 132 0.59 4.20 5.13
C ILE A 132 0.96 2.71 5.21
N SER A 133 0.15 1.90 5.89
CA SER A 133 0.36 0.45 5.97
C SER A 133 0.25 -0.24 4.61
N ALA A 134 -0.78 0.09 3.82
CA ALA A 134 -0.95 -0.46 2.47
C ALA A 134 0.12 0.02 1.49
N ALA A 135 0.59 1.26 1.62
CA ALA A 135 1.70 1.81 0.86
C ALA A 135 3.01 1.04 1.14
N LEU A 136 3.31 0.80 2.43
CA LEU A 136 4.47 -0.01 2.84
C LEU A 136 4.34 -1.44 2.34
N LEU A 137 3.17 -2.08 2.52
CA LEU A 137 2.91 -3.45 2.10
C LEU A 137 3.16 -3.63 0.61
N GLN A 138 2.59 -2.78 -0.23
CA GLN A 138 2.73 -2.86 -1.68
C GLN A 138 4.18 -2.63 -2.15
N GLY A 139 4.91 -1.73 -1.49
CA GLY A 139 6.33 -1.53 -1.76
C GLY A 139 7.18 -2.77 -1.49
N VAL A 140 6.85 -3.53 -0.43
CA VAL A 140 7.50 -4.80 -0.09
C VAL A 140 7.08 -5.93 -1.03
N ALA A 141 5.78 -6.06 -1.26
CA ALA A 141 5.14 -7.22 -1.87
C ALA A 141 5.47 -7.44 -3.35
N LEU A 142 5.62 -6.36 -4.13
CA LEU A 142 5.72 -6.46 -5.58
C LEU A 142 6.83 -5.59 -6.14
N ASP A 143 7.69 -6.19 -6.97
CA ASP A 143 8.51 -5.45 -7.92
C ASP A 143 7.74 -5.27 -9.25
N PRO A 144 7.19 -4.09 -9.57
CA PRO A 144 6.48 -3.89 -10.82
C PRO A 144 7.41 -3.84 -12.04
N ALA A 145 8.72 -3.63 -11.86
CA ALA A 145 9.73 -3.61 -12.92
C ALA A 145 10.28 -5.02 -13.21
N ARG A 146 10.40 -5.85 -12.17
CA ARG A 146 10.94 -7.20 -12.30
C ARG A 146 9.93 -8.29 -12.05
N GLY A 147 8.66 -8.00 -11.81
CA GLY A 147 7.57 -8.96 -11.59
C GLY A 147 7.71 -9.96 -10.46
N ARG A 148 8.80 -9.87 -9.70
CA ARG A 148 9.05 -10.66 -8.52
C ARG A 148 8.10 -10.23 -7.41
N SER A 149 7.42 -11.20 -6.83
CA SER A 149 6.68 -11.02 -5.58
C SER A 149 7.54 -11.49 -4.41
N ALA A 150 7.33 -10.89 -3.25
CA ALA A 150 7.92 -11.34 -2.00
C ALA A 150 6.81 -11.65 -0.99
N PRO A 151 6.99 -12.67 -0.13
CA PRO A 151 6.08 -12.87 0.99
C PRO A 151 6.06 -11.59 1.83
N ASN A 152 4.87 -11.09 2.14
CA ASN A 152 4.69 -9.78 2.75
C ASN A 152 3.51 -9.84 3.73
N ARG A 153 3.65 -9.22 4.90
CA ARG A 153 2.63 -9.27 5.96
C ARG A 153 2.61 -7.97 6.74
N PRO A 154 1.45 -7.33 6.93
CA PRO A 154 1.30 -6.29 7.93
C PRO A 154 1.61 -6.86 9.32
N GLU A 155 2.39 -6.11 10.09
CA GLU A 155 2.72 -6.43 11.47
C GLU A 155 2.16 -5.33 12.41
N PRO A 156 1.90 -5.65 13.69
CA PRO A 156 1.51 -4.63 14.67
C PRO A 156 2.53 -3.49 14.78
N LEU A 157 2.07 -2.28 15.09
CA LEU A 157 2.96 -1.13 15.29
C LEU A 157 3.98 -1.33 16.44
N GLY A 158 3.67 -2.23 17.37
CA GLY A 158 4.53 -2.59 18.50
C GLY A 158 5.59 -3.62 18.18
N THR A 159 5.71 -4.06 16.93
CA THR A 159 6.70 -5.06 16.55
C THR A 159 8.12 -4.55 16.82
N VAL A 160 8.91 -5.38 17.51
CA VAL A 160 10.28 -5.05 17.93
C VAL A 160 11.27 -6.00 17.27
N TYR A 161 12.40 -5.44 16.84
CA TYR A 161 13.57 -6.16 16.35
C TYR A 161 14.60 -6.43 17.45
N SER A 162 15.17 -7.64 17.44
CA SER A 162 16.32 -8.01 18.27
C SER A 162 17.57 -8.25 17.43
N ASP A 163 18.70 -7.69 17.86
CA ASP A 163 20.00 -7.87 17.20
C ASP A 163 20.63 -9.25 17.44
N THR A 164 19.99 -10.08 18.26
CA THR A 164 20.34 -11.49 18.45
C THR A 164 19.64 -12.42 17.46
N ASP A 165 18.66 -11.91 16.70
CA ASP A 165 17.92 -12.73 15.74
C ASP A 165 18.80 -13.14 14.56
N ILE A 166 18.89 -14.46 14.35
CA ILE A 166 19.70 -15.06 13.29
C ILE A 166 19.02 -15.04 11.92
N GLU A 167 17.76 -14.63 11.83
CA GLU A 167 17.01 -14.60 10.56
C GLU A 167 16.64 -13.19 10.11
N TRP A 168 16.49 -12.25 11.04
CA TRP A 168 15.88 -10.96 10.78
C TRP A 168 16.92 -9.86 10.54
N GLY A 169 16.71 -9.09 9.48
CA GLY A 169 17.22 -7.74 9.29
C GLY A 169 16.10 -6.73 9.41
N ILE A 170 16.45 -5.44 9.50
CA ILE A 170 15.47 -4.35 9.49
C ILE A 170 15.79 -3.31 8.44
N VAL A 171 14.74 -2.71 7.89
CA VAL A 171 14.80 -1.51 7.07
C VAL A 171 13.88 -0.46 7.68
N VAL A 172 14.37 0.75 7.89
CA VAL A 172 13.59 1.84 8.48
C VAL A 172 13.49 2.98 7.48
N PHE A 173 12.28 3.50 7.28
CA PHE A 173 11.99 4.68 6.47
C PHE A 173 11.44 5.79 7.36
N ASP A 174 12.09 6.95 7.37
CA ASP A 174 11.58 8.13 8.06
C ASP A 174 10.77 8.99 7.07
N ILE A 175 9.46 9.05 7.32
CA ILE A 175 8.49 9.78 6.50
C ILE A 175 8.00 11.06 7.19
N THR A 176 8.79 11.60 8.14
CA THR A 176 8.50 12.90 8.77
C THR A 176 8.40 14.03 7.74
N ASP A 177 9.29 14.03 6.74
CA ASP A 177 9.27 14.96 5.62
C ASP A 177 9.14 14.17 4.31
N LEU A 178 7.97 14.28 3.67
CA LEU A 178 7.65 13.55 2.45
C LEU A 178 8.43 14.04 1.21
N ASN A 179 9.07 15.21 1.29
CA ASN A 179 9.97 15.69 0.24
C ASN A 179 11.41 15.21 0.45
N ALA A 180 11.73 14.69 1.63
CA ALA A 180 13.08 14.30 2.04
C ALA A 180 13.04 12.98 2.83
N VAL A 181 12.35 11.97 2.27
CA VAL A 181 12.25 10.63 2.84
C VAL A 181 13.65 10.05 3.05
N ARG A 182 13.91 9.56 4.27
CA ARG A 182 15.18 8.90 4.63
C ARG A 182 14.97 7.42 4.75
N TYR A 183 16.03 6.65 4.54
CA TYR A 183 16.00 5.21 4.72
C TYR A 183 17.26 4.68 5.43
N GLY A 184 17.21 3.44 5.91
CA GLY A 184 18.38 2.79 6.47
C GLY A 184 18.21 1.28 6.53
N ILE A 185 19.27 0.56 6.16
CA ILE A 185 19.30 -0.91 6.19
C ILE A 185 20.18 -1.35 7.37
N VAL A 186 19.69 -2.29 8.17
CA VAL A 186 20.47 -2.95 9.21
C VAL A 186 20.33 -4.45 9.07
N GLY A 187 21.46 -5.14 9.04
CA GLY A 187 21.52 -6.60 9.02
C GLY A 187 22.89 -7.06 9.47
N PHE A 188 22.93 -8.20 10.15
CA PHE A 188 24.15 -8.80 10.66
C PHE A 188 24.49 -10.09 9.93
N THR A 189 25.78 -10.38 9.81
CA THR A 189 26.27 -11.63 9.24
C THR A 189 25.96 -12.79 10.17
N VAL A 190 25.32 -13.82 9.61
CA VAL A 190 24.93 -15.04 10.30
C VAL A 190 25.67 -16.22 9.69
N GLY A 191 26.29 -17.04 10.53
CA GLY A 191 27.03 -18.20 10.06
C GLY A 191 27.12 -19.29 11.12
N MET A 192 27.60 -20.46 10.72
CA MET A 192 27.88 -21.52 11.69
C MET A 192 29.07 -21.11 12.53
N ALA A 193 28.98 -21.28 13.85
CA ALA A 193 30.06 -20.95 14.76
C ALA A 193 30.25 -22.06 15.80
N LYS A 194 31.50 -22.25 16.23
CA LYS A 194 31.90 -23.18 17.29
C LYS A 194 32.35 -22.40 18.51
N PHE A 195 31.82 -22.75 19.67
CA PHE A 195 32.28 -22.16 20.93
C PHE A 195 33.60 -22.81 21.34
N VAL A 196 34.65 -22.01 21.49
CA VAL A 196 35.98 -22.45 21.90
C VAL A 196 36.14 -22.13 23.38
N ARG A 197 36.23 -23.16 24.23
CA ARG A 197 36.31 -23.01 25.69
C ARG A 197 37.74 -23.02 26.23
N SER A 198 38.70 -23.52 25.46
CA SER A 198 40.11 -23.55 25.85
C SER A 198 41.07 -23.40 24.65
N VAL A 199 42.35 -23.17 24.96
CA VAL A 199 43.43 -23.06 23.98
C VAL A 199 43.57 -24.34 23.14
N GLU A 200 43.33 -25.51 23.74
CA GLU A 200 43.42 -26.82 23.08
C GLU A 200 42.31 -27.04 22.06
N GLU A 201 41.10 -26.54 22.33
CA GLU A 201 39.96 -26.64 21.41
C GLU A 201 40.08 -25.72 20.20
N GLY A 202 40.83 -24.61 20.33
CA GLY A 202 41.07 -23.64 19.25
C GLY A 202 42.09 -24.10 18.21
N ARG A 203 42.90 -25.13 18.50
CA ARG A 203 43.95 -25.62 17.60
C ARG A 203 43.35 -26.38 16.41
N PRO A 204 43.82 -26.16 15.18
CA PRO A 204 43.38 -26.94 14.02
C PRO A 204 43.67 -28.42 14.22
N ARG A 205 42.63 -29.27 14.22
CA ARG A 205 42.81 -30.74 14.23
C ARG A 205 43.00 -31.21 12.80
N PHE A 206 44.23 -31.54 12.41
CA PHE A 206 44.49 -32.24 11.15
C PHE A 206 44.18 -33.74 11.33
N GLN A 207 42.99 -34.18 10.96
CA GLN A 207 42.65 -35.62 10.86
C GLN A 207 42.79 -36.10 9.41
N GLY A 208 44.01 -36.37 8.96
CA GLY A 208 44.28 -37.07 7.70
C GLY A 208 43.66 -36.44 6.43
N ALA A 209 43.54 -37.23 5.37
CA ALA A 209 43.12 -36.81 4.03
C ALA A 209 41.58 -36.73 3.83
N SER A 210 40.77 -36.76 4.89
CA SER A 210 39.32 -36.60 4.80
C SER A 210 38.88 -35.29 5.44
N PHE A 211 38.37 -34.37 4.61
CA PHE A 211 37.69 -33.16 5.06
C PHE A 211 36.33 -33.55 5.67
N GLN A 212 36.22 -33.58 6.99
CA GLN A 212 34.92 -33.57 7.66
C GLN A 212 34.57 -32.12 7.99
N PRO A 213 33.46 -31.56 7.47
CA PRO A 213 33.02 -30.23 7.85
C PRO A 213 32.71 -30.20 9.35
N GLU A 214 33.27 -29.24 10.08
CA GLU A 214 32.91 -29.02 11.49
C GLU A 214 31.47 -28.49 11.55
N GLU A 215 30.63 -29.10 12.38
CA GLU A 215 29.25 -28.65 12.60
C GLU A 215 29.17 -27.67 13.79
N GLY A 216 28.30 -26.67 13.70
CA GLY A 216 28.02 -25.72 14.78
C GLY A 216 26.64 -25.05 14.65
N PRO A 217 26.10 -24.47 15.74
CA PRO A 217 24.88 -23.68 15.66
C PRO A 217 25.06 -22.43 14.77
N LEU A 218 23.96 -21.99 14.14
CA LEU A 218 23.91 -20.69 13.48
C LEU A 218 23.89 -19.60 14.53
N ARG A 219 24.72 -18.57 14.36
CA ARG A 219 24.77 -17.39 15.23
C ARG A 219 25.05 -16.14 14.40
N VAL A 220 24.65 -14.99 14.95
CA VAL A 220 25.18 -13.70 14.52
C VAL A 220 26.68 -13.68 14.82
N LEU A 221 27.51 -13.45 13.80
CA LEU A 221 28.97 -13.50 13.88
C LEU A 221 29.58 -12.18 14.38
N GLU A 222 28.83 -11.08 14.25
CA GLU A 222 29.27 -9.74 14.66
C GLU A 222 29.09 -9.55 16.17
N GLU A 223 30.20 -9.34 16.90
CA GLU A 223 30.18 -9.06 18.34
C GLU A 223 29.72 -7.63 18.67
N VAL A 224 30.05 -6.67 17.80
CA VAL A 224 29.68 -5.26 17.95
C VAL A 224 28.54 -4.95 16.98
N ARG A 225 27.39 -4.57 17.52
CA ARG A 225 26.14 -4.35 16.76
C ARG A 225 25.60 -2.94 16.98
N PRO A 226 26.20 -1.92 16.33
CA PRO A 226 25.80 -0.54 16.53
C PRO A 226 24.45 -0.27 15.86
N ARG A 227 23.64 0.61 16.47
CA ARG A 227 22.38 1.11 15.89
C ARG A 227 22.60 2.14 14.79
N LYS A 228 23.34 1.73 13.76
CA LYS A 228 23.71 2.62 12.65
C LYS A 228 23.14 2.07 11.35
N ALA A 229 22.42 2.92 10.64
CA ALA A 229 21.93 2.62 9.30
C ALA A 229 23.09 2.44 8.30
N MET A 230 22.99 1.44 7.45
CA MET A 230 23.81 1.30 6.24
C MET A 230 23.06 1.87 5.04
N SER A 231 23.81 2.46 4.09
CA SER A 231 23.30 2.73 2.75
C SER A 231 23.10 1.44 1.97
N ALA A 232 22.41 1.52 0.84
CA ALA A 232 22.26 0.39 -0.08
C ALA A 232 23.63 -0.09 -0.61
N GLY A 233 24.54 0.84 -0.89
CA GLY A 233 25.91 0.54 -1.30
C GLY A 233 26.70 -0.20 -0.21
N ASP A 234 26.64 0.29 1.02
CA ASP A 234 27.31 -0.35 2.16
C ASP A 234 26.76 -1.75 2.42
N TYR A 235 25.44 -1.93 2.32
CA TYR A 235 24.79 -3.23 2.43
C TYR A 235 25.27 -4.21 1.35
N MET A 236 25.27 -3.79 0.08
CA MET A 236 25.72 -4.62 -1.05
C MET A 236 27.20 -5.01 -0.89
N ALA A 237 28.05 -4.08 -0.44
CA ALA A 237 29.46 -4.33 -0.18
C ALA A 237 29.67 -5.28 1.01
N LYS A 238 28.97 -5.07 2.13
CA LYS A 238 29.08 -5.87 3.36
C LYS A 238 28.86 -7.35 3.10
N PHE A 239 27.83 -7.68 2.32
CA PHE A 239 27.45 -9.07 2.03
C PHE A 239 27.97 -9.58 0.68
N LYS A 240 28.92 -8.86 0.05
CA LYS A 240 29.60 -9.23 -1.20
C LYS A 240 28.65 -9.47 -2.40
N TYR A 241 27.52 -8.75 -2.44
CA TYR A 241 26.57 -8.83 -3.55
C TYR A 241 27.01 -8.02 -4.79
N THR A 242 28.08 -7.22 -4.68
CA THR A 242 28.61 -6.35 -5.76
C THR A 242 29.28 -7.08 -6.91
N GLY A 243 29.60 -8.37 -6.77
CA GLY A 243 30.32 -9.16 -7.77
C GLY A 243 29.54 -10.33 -8.37
N LEU A 244 28.29 -10.54 -7.94
CA LEU A 244 27.41 -11.53 -8.57
C LEU A 244 26.89 -10.94 -9.88
N VAL A 245 26.86 -11.74 -10.95
CA VAL A 245 26.34 -11.37 -12.27
C VAL A 245 24.81 -11.26 -12.18
N TYR A 246 24.34 -10.24 -11.47
CA TYR A 246 22.98 -9.75 -11.58
C TYR A 246 23.01 -8.58 -12.57
N GLU A 247 22.05 -8.58 -13.48
CA GLU A 247 21.93 -7.72 -14.68
C GLU A 247 22.26 -6.25 -14.40
N ALA A 248 23.41 -5.77 -14.90
CA ALA A 248 23.98 -4.49 -14.52
C ALA A 248 23.08 -3.25 -14.78
N SER A 249 22.17 -3.26 -15.76
CA SER A 249 21.55 -2.01 -16.22
C SER A 249 20.46 -1.42 -15.30
N ASP A 250 19.65 -2.23 -14.63
CA ASP A 250 18.50 -1.73 -13.86
C ASP A 250 18.83 -1.54 -12.36
N TYR A 251 19.86 -2.25 -11.86
CA TYR A 251 20.35 -2.05 -10.51
C TYR A 251 21.15 -0.78 -10.35
N ASP A 252 21.83 -0.34 -11.42
CA ASP A 252 22.53 0.95 -11.42
C ASP A 252 21.55 2.08 -11.12
N TYR A 253 20.36 2.07 -11.73
CA TYR A 253 19.32 3.07 -11.42
C TYR A 253 18.83 2.99 -9.97
N ASP A 254 18.53 1.78 -9.47
CA ASP A 254 18.08 1.58 -8.08
C ASP A 254 19.13 2.13 -7.09
N MET A 255 20.41 1.85 -7.35
CA MET A 255 21.55 2.29 -6.54
C MET A 255 21.79 3.80 -6.63
N GLU A 256 21.81 4.37 -7.84
CA GLU A 256 21.96 5.81 -8.06
C GLU A 256 20.87 6.60 -7.35
N ARG A 257 19.62 6.14 -7.46
CA ARG A 257 18.49 6.81 -6.81
C ARG A 257 18.63 6.78 -5.30
N LEU A 258 18.94 5.63 -4.71
CA LEU A 258 19.08 5.49 -3.26
C LEU A 258 20.32 6.20 -2.71
N ALA A 259 21.42 6.26 -3.48
CA ALA A 259 22.64 6.98 -3.09
C ALA A 259 22.42 8.49 -2.92
N SER A 260 21.42 9.06 -3.61
CA SER A 260 21.05 10.47 -3.47
C SER A 260 20.26 10.79 -2.20
N LEU A 261 19.78 9.78 -1.47
CA LEU A 261 18.91 9.95 -0.31
C LEU A 261 19.69 10.02 1.00
N PRO A 262 19.23 10.84 1.97
CA PRO A 262 19.79 10.83 3.31
C PRO A 262 19.44 9.55 4.08
N LEU A 263 20.36 9.11 4.94
CA LEU A 263 20.13 7.99 5.85
C LEU A 263 19.31 8.43 7.07
N VAL A 264 18.61 7.48 7.70
CA VAL A 264 17.91 7.72 8.97
C VAL A 264 18.90 7.96 10.11
N ASP A 265 18.52 8.84 11.03
CA ASP A 265 19.26 9.10 12.27
C ASP A 265 19.13 7.93 13.25
N ASP A 266 20.11 7.73 14.14
CA ASP A 266 20.11 6.67 15.15
C ASP A 266 18.86 6.68 16.04
N THR A 267 18.23 7.86 16.23
CA THR A 267 16.99 8.01 17.01
C THR A 267 15.79 7.32 16.37
N ALA A 268 15.80 7.11 15.05
CA ALA A 268 14.73 6.40 14.33
C ALA A 268 14.59 4.94 14.78
N PHE A 269 15.66 4.34 15.30
CA PHE A 269 15.68 2.96 15.79
C PHE A 269 15.19 2.81 17.23
N SER A 270 15.03 3.90 17.98
CA SER A 270 14.86 3.86 19.45
C SER A 270 13.68 3.02 19.95
N LEU A 271 12.54 3.04 19.24
CA LEU A 271 11.35 2.26 19.61
C LEU A 271 11.26 0.90 18.92
N VAL A 272 11.84 0.76 17.73
CA VAL A 272 11.75 -0.46 16.93
C VAL A 272 12.88 -1.45 17.24
N TRP A 273 13.97 -0.99 17.85
CA TRP A 273 15.12 -1.78 18.29
C TRP A 273 15.61 -1.28 19.66
N PRO A 274 14.95 -1.67 20.78
CA PRO A 274 15.29 -1.23 22.13
C PRO A 274 16.61 -1.87 22.62
N SER A 275 17.24 -1.27 23.64
CA SER A 275 18.51 -1.76 24.20
C SER A 275 18.21 -2.90 25.17
N GLY A 276 18.71 -4.10 24.91
CA GLY A 276 18.50 -5.28 25.76
C GLY A 276 19.23 -5.25 27.13
N GLY A 277 19.38 -4.09 27.77
CA GLY A 277 19.99 -3.98 29.09
C GLY A 277 19.06 -4.48 30.19
N LYS A 278 19.53 -5.33 31.11
CA LYS A 278 18.74 -5.85 32.24
C LYS A 278 18.29 -4.79 33.27
N ASP A 279 18.74 -3.54 33.15
CA ASP A 279 18.25 -2.41 33.94
C ASP A 279 17.00 -1.73 33.32
N ASP A 280 16.55 -2.19 32.14
CA ASP A 280 15.63 -1.43 31.28
C ASP A 280 14.15 -1.82 31.34
N ASP A 281 13.72 -2.74 32.21
CA ASP A 281 12.29 -2.80 32.60
C ASP A 281 11.85 -1.42 33.14
N ASN A 282 12.79 -0.68 33.76
CA ASN A 282 12.61 0.72 34.13
C ASN A 282 12.80 1.70 32.96
N ASN A 283 13.53 1.38 31.87
CA ASN A 283 13.72 2.30 30.73
C ASN A 283 12.59 2.24 29.69
N LEU A 284 11.91 1.10 29.52
CA LEU A 284 10.62 1.08 28.80
C LEU A 284 9.57 1.91 29.56
N LEU A 285 9.60 1.88 30.89
CA LEU A 285 8.79 2.74 31.76
C LEU A 285 9.29 4.22 31.80
N LEU A 286 10.59 4.49 31.75
CA LEU A 286 11.16 5.86 31.73
C LEU A 286 11.00 6.53 30.36
N LEU A 287 11.04 5.77 29.26
CA LEU A 287 10.71 6.28 27.93
C LEU A 287 9.21 6.60 27.85
N ALA A 288 8.33 5.83 28.49
CA ALA A 288 6.92 6.20 28.65
C ALA A 288 6.72 7.45 29.54
N ASN A 289 7.59 7.68 30.53
CA ASN A 289 7.45 8.74 31.55
C ASN A 289 8.20 10.05 31.26
N LEU A 290 8.91 10.18 30.15
CA LEU A 290 9.40 11.47 29.69
C LEU A 290 8.22 12.28 29.16
N SER A 291 7.48 12.90 30.09
CA SER A 291 6.52 13.96 29.82
C SER A 291 7.17 14.97 28.89
N VAL A 292 6.76 14.97 27.62
CA VAL A 292 7.06 16.09 26.73
C VAL A 292 6.15 17.21 27.23
N SER A 293 6.70 18.05 28.10
CA SER A 293 6.18 19.40 28.24
C SER A 293 6.24 20.02 26.84
N THR A 294 5.10 20.03 26.15
CA THR A 294 4.89 20.86 24.96
C THR A 294 4.96 22.35 25.30
N GLN A 295 5.14 22.68 26.58
CA GLN A 295 5.44 24.02 27.04
C GLN A 295 6.96 24.17 27.19
N GLY A 296 7.62 24.57 26.10
CA GLY A 296 8.70 25.53 26.26
C GLY A 296 8.15 26.79 26.94
N PRO A 297 8.97 27.64 27.59
CA PRO A 297 8.47 28.86 28.22
C PRO A 297 7.70 29.68 27.18
N GLU A 298 6.37 29.65 27.25
CA GLU A 298 5.47 30.36 26.35
C GLU A 298 5.86 31.85 26.39
N GLY A 299 6.35 32.37 25.27
CA GLY A 299 6.71 33.78 25.16
C GLY A 299 5.49 34.66 25.48
N LEU A 300 5.71 35.84 26.08
CA LEU A 300 4.66 36.77 26.51
C LEU A 300 3.65 37.06 25.38
N THR A 301 4.14 37.14 24.13
CA THR A 301 3.35 37.36 22.92
C THR A 301 2.38 36.21 22.63
N GLN A 302 2.78 34.95 22.83
CA GLN A 302 1.96 33.77 22.56
C GLN A 302 0.83 33.63 23.58
N LYS A 303 1.11 33.94 24.85
CA LYS A 303 0.07 34.00 25.91
C LYS A 303 -0.97 35.07 25.62
N THR A 304 -0.52 36.25 25.19
CA THR A 304 -1.40 37.37 24.84
C THR A 304 -2.28 37.02 23.63
N LEU A 305 -1.69 36.42 22.58
CA LEU A 305 -2.44 35.92 21.42
C LEU A 305 -3.50 34.88 21.82
N LYS A 306 -3.13 33.90 22.65
CA LYS A 306 -4.05 32.86 23.13
C LYS A 306 -5.22 33.45 23.94
N GLN A 307 -4.95 34.46 24.76
CA GLN A 307 -5.99 35.18 25.52
C GLN A 307 -6.93 35.98 24.61
N ILE A 308 -6.39 36.71 23.62
CA ILE A 308 -7.19 37.46 22.64
C ILE A 308 -8.09 36.50 21.85
N ILE A 309 -7.50 35.47 21.25
CA ILE A 309 -8.24 34.44 20.48
C ILE A 309 -9.32 33.80 21.36
N GLY A 310 -8.96 33.38 22.57
CA GLY A 310 -9.90 32.72 23.48
C GLY A 310 -11.04 33.61 23.94
N LYS A 311 -10.77 34.91 24.16
CA LYS A 311 -11.79 35.90 24.53
C LYS A 311 -12.75 36.14 23.35
N THR A 312 -12.21 36.43 22.17
CA THR A 312 -13.01 36.68 20.96
C THR A 312 -13.92 35.51 20.64
N ILE A 313 -13.41 34.28 20.67
CA ILE A 313 -14.20 33.07 20.36
C ILE A 313 -15.30 32.82 21.40
N ARG A 314 -15.06 33.10 22.69
CA ARG A 314 -16.08 32.96 23.75
C ARG A 314 -17.15 34.04 23.68
N GLU A 315 -16.78 35.26 23.31
CA GLU A 315 -17.72 36.36 23.15
C GLU A 315 -18.58 36.19 21.88
N SER A 316 -18.05 35.50 20.86
CA SER A 316 -18.75 35.22 19.61
C SER A 316 -19.42 33.85 19.53
N SER A 317 -19.24 32.94 20.49
CA SER A 317 -19.74 31.55 20.41
C SER A 317 -21.27 31.43 20.41
N HIS A 318 -21.97 32.53 20.70
CA HIS A 318 -23.44 32.63 20.67
C HIS A 318 -23.99 33.34 19.42
N LEU A 319 -23.12 33.80 18.52
CA LEU A 319 -23.48 34.52 17.32
C LEU A 319 -23.15 33.66 16.08
N ASP A 320 -24.18 33.31 15.32
CA ASP A 320 -24.05 32.59 14.04
C ASP A 320 -23.28 33.40 12.97
N ASP A 321 -22.96 34.66 13.27
CA ASP A 321 -22.21 35.57 12.40
C ASP A 321 -21.01 36.15 13.14
N LEU A 322 -19.96 35.34 13.31
CA LEU A 322 -18.64 35.85 13.66
C LEU A 322 -18.05 36.53 12.41
N ASP A 323 -17.80 37.83 12.52
CA ASP A 323 -17.00 38.56 11.55
C ASP A 323 -15.52 38.22 11.72
N VAL A 324 -14.94 37.57 10.71
CA VAL A 324 -13.53 37.17 10.69
C VAL A 324 -12.61 38.39 10.60
N SER A 325 -13.13 39.56 10.19
CA SER A 325 -12.40 40.83 10.14
C SER A 325 -11.84 41.26 11.50
N VAL A 326 -12.43 40.77 12.61
CA VAL A 326 -11.93 40.99 13.98
C VAL A 326 -10.49 40.49 14.17
N PHE A 327 -10.05 39.56 13.33
CA PHE A 327 -8.67 39.06 13.35
C PHE A 327 -7.73 39.82 12.39
N ASP A 328 -8.17 40.83 11.64
CA ASP A 328 -7.35 41.48 10.60
C ASP A 328 -6.09 42.17 11.14
N GLU A 329 -6.14 42.69 12.37
CA GLU A 329 -4.98 43.30 13.02
C GLU A 329 -3.99 42.26 13.58
N VAL A 330 -4.49 41.11 14.03
CA VAL A 330 -3.70 40.05 14.69
C VAL A 330 -3.28 38.92 13.73
N ARG A 331 -3.91 38.79 12.56
CA ARG A 331 -3.60 37.74 11.57
C ARG A 331 -2.19 37.84 11.01
N ASN A 332 -1.64 39.06 10.97
CA ASN A 332 -0.30 39.34 10.45
C ASN A 332 0.80 39.10 11.49
N LEU A 333 0.44 38.77 12.74
CA LEU A 333 1.40 38.47 13.78
C LEU A 333 1.97 37.05 13.57
N GLY A 334 3.30 36.92 13.67
CA GLY A 334 3.97 35.63 13.61
C GLY A 334 3.44 34.65 14.65
N GLY A 335 3.09 33.44 14.22
CA GLY A 335 2.54 32.39 15.09
C GLY A 335 1.05 32.53 15.43
N PHE A 336 0.32 33.51 14.88
CA PHE A 336 -1.13 33.62 15.05
C PHE A 336 -1.86 32.35 14.61
N LYS A 337 -1.54 31.87 13.39
CA LYS A 337 -2.18 30.69 12.80
C LYS A 337 -1.95 29.42 13.63
N ASP A 338 -0.71 29.20 14.08
CA ASP A 338 -0.38 28.05 14.95
C ASP A 338 -1.08 28.14 16.30
N THR A 339 -1.15 29.34 16.88
CA THR A 339 -1.85 29.57 18.16
C THR A 339 -3.36 29.35 18.01
N LEU A 340 -3.96 29.82 16.92
CA LEU A 340 -5.37 29.59 16.60
C LEU A 340 -5.65 28.11 16.38
N ARG A 341 -4.81 27.41 15.60
CA ARG A 341 -4.88 25.96 15.39
C ARG A 341 -4.84 25.21 16.72
N GLN A 342 -3.85 25.48 17.56
CA GLN A 342 -3.73 24.86 18.89
C GLN A 342 -4.97 25.13 19.76
N TYR A 343 -5.49 26.36 19.74
CA TYR A 343 -6.70 26.70 20.49
C TYR A 343 -7.92 25.92 19.99
N LEU A 344 -8.11 25.81 18.68
CA LEU A 344 -9.21 25.06 18.05
C LEU A 344 -9.11 23.57 18.33
N LEU A 345 -7.91 22.97 18.30
CA LEU A 345 -7.69 21.57 18.66
C LEU A 345 -8.05 21.31 20.14
N GLN A 346 -7.58 22.18 21.05
CA GLN A 346 -7.85 22.09 22.50
C GLN A 346 -9.33 22.29 22.87
N ASN A 347 -10.11 22.98 22.04
CA ASN A 347 -11.52 23.30 22.30
C ASN A 347 -12.46 22.74 21.22
N SER A 348 -12.03 21.71 20.50
CA SER A 348 -12.74 21.16 19.33
C SER A 348 -14.20 20.82 19.61
N GLU A 349 -14.50 20.24 20.78
CA GLU A 349 -15.87 19.92 21.24
C GLU A 349 -16.81 21.12 21.34
N LYS A 350 -16.26 22.30 21.65
CA LYS A 350 -17.04 23.54 21.83
C LYS A 350 -17.20 24.32 20.52
N VAL A 351 -16.35 24.04 19.53
CA VAL A 351 -16.25 24.83 18.31
C VAL A 351 -16.89 24.11 17.12
N GLY A 352 -16.85 22.78 17.02
CA GLY A 352 -17.15 22.02 15.79
C GLY A 352 -18.56 22.09 15.15
N ASN A 353 -19.54 22.76 15.76
CA ASN A 353 -20.95 22.67 15.37
C ASN A 353 -21.57 23.91 14.71
N THR A 354 -20.82 24.98 14.44
CA THR A 354 -21.39 26.26 13.93
C THR A 354 -20.81 26.70 12.59
N LEU A 355 -21.51 27.61 11.89
CA LEU A 355 -21.04 28.22 10.64
C LEU A 355 -19.81 29.11 10.87
N SER A 356 -19.83 29.90 11.95
CA SER A 356 -18.69 30.70 12.44
C SER A 356 -17.43 29.86 12.67
N ALA A 357 -17.60 28.64 13.20
CA ALA A 357 -16.50 27.72 13.39
C ALA A 357 -15.87 27.26 12.08
N GLY A 358 -16.66 27.00 11.04
CA GLY A 358 -16.13 26.68 9.70
C GLY A 358 -15.20 27.77 9.16
N ARG A 359 -15.55 29.04 9.36
CA ARG A 359 -14.72 30.19 8.95
C ARG A 359 -13.40 30.26 9.73
N LEU A 360 -13.44 30.02 11.04
CA LEU A 360 -12.23 29.96 11.90
C LEU A 360 -11.34 28.77 11.54
N ILE A 361 -11.95 27.62 11.26
CA ILE A 361 -11.26 26.41 10.81
C ILE A 361 -10.50 26.70 9.53
N ARG A 362 -11.14 27.33 8.53
CA ARG A 362 -10.46 27.73 7.29
C ARG A 362 -9.23 28.60 7.58
N LEU A 363 -9.37 29.63 8.40
CA LEU A 363 -8.28 30.55 8.74
C LEU A 363 -7.08 29.83 9.39
N ALA A 364 -7.34 28.81 10.22
CA ALA A 364 -6.31 28.11 10.97
C ALA A 364 -5.68 26.92 10.21
N PHE A 365 -6.45 26.22 9.39
CA PHE A 365 -6.06 24.91 8.83
C PHE A 365 -5.77 24.91 7.33
N VAL A 366 -6.12 25.97 6.58
CA VAL A 366 -5.75 26.04 5.16
C VAL A 366 -4.24 26.26 5.00
N GLU A 367 -3.54 25.35 4.34
CA GLU A 367 -2.13 25.48 3.96
C GLU A 367 -1.94 25.08 2.49
N ASN A 368 -1.37 25.96 1.67
CA ASN A 368 -1.08 25.70 0.25
C ASN A 368 -2.28 25.16 -0.54
N GLY A 369 -3.49 25.66 -0.26
CA GLY A 369 -4.73 25.20 -0.91
C GLY A 369 -5.28 23.86 -0.40
N HIS A 370 -4.68 23.30 0.66
CA HIS A 370 -5.17 22.10 1.35
C HIS A 370 -5.80 22.46 2.70
N LEU A 371 -6.97 21.89 3.01
CA LEU A 371 -7.67 22.04 4.28
C LEU A 371 -7.57 20.74 5.09
N GLY A 372 -6.65 20.69 6.06
CA GLY A 372 -6.45 19.51 6.91
C GLY A 372 -7.31 19.54 8.18
N LEU A 373 -8.34 18.71 8.25
CA LEU A 373 -9.33 18.67 9.35
C LEU A 373 -9.27 17.38 10.18
N GLU A 374 -8.36 16.46 9.86
CA GLU A 374 -8.29 15.12 10.45
C GLU A 374 -8.11 15.10 11.98
N GLN A 375 -7.52 16.15 12.54
CA GLN A 375 -7.29 16.29 13.99
C GLN A 375 -8.45 16.94 14.75
N LEU A 376 -9.45 17.49 14.05
CA LEU A 376 -10.59 18.15 14.70
C LEU A 376 -11.64 17.11 15.10
N LYS A 377 -12.01 17.11 16.37
CA LYS A 377 -13.13 16.31 16.87
C LYS A 377 -14.44 17.03 16.66
N THR A 378 -15.52 16.26 16.47
CA THR A 378 -16.91 16.75 16.52
C THR A 378 -17.28 17.75 15.41
N LEU A 379 -16.79 17.53 14.20
CA LEU A 379 -17.13 18.35 13.03
C LEU A 379 -18.60 18.15 12.62
N SER A 380 -19.21 19.15 12.03
CA SER A 380 -20.53 19.05 11.38
C SER A 380 -20.42 19.24 9.87
N ALA A 381 -21.35 18.68 9.10
CA ALA A 381 -21.43 18.96 7.66
C ALA A 381 -21.56 20.47 7.36
N GLN A 382 -22.24 21.21 8.26
CA GLN A 382 -22.36 22.67 8.15
C GLN A 382 -21.03 23.39 8.34
N SER A 383 -20.22 22.99 9.34
CA SER A 383 -18.89 23.58 9.55
C SER A 383 -17.93 23.25 8.41
N VAL A 384 -18.00 22.03 7.86
CA VAL A 384 -17.23 21.61 6.67
C VAL A 384 -17.62 22.46 5.46
N SER A 385 -18.92 22.58 5.18
CA SER A 385 -19.42 23.42 4.09
C SER A 385 -19.00 24.89 4.25
N ALA A 386 -19.05 25.44 5.47
CA ALA A 386 -18.65 26.81 5.74
C ALA A 386 -17.13 27.04 5.61
N ALA A 387 -16.30 26.05 5.97
CA ALA A 387 -14.86 26.11 5.75
C ALA A 387 -14.49 26.07 4.26
N LEU A 388 -15.24 25.27 3.48
CA LEU A 388 -15.09 25.12 2.03
C LEU A 388 -15.68 26.26 1.20
N GLY A 389 -16.57 27.09 1.77
CA GLY A 389 -17.28 28.15 1.05
C GLY A 389 -16.36 29.20 0.41
N ASP A 390 -16.85 29.91 -0.60
CA ASP A 390 -16.00 30.77 -1.44
C ASP A 390 -15.54 32.04 -0.71
N ARG A 391 -14.21 32.27 -0.69
CA ARG A 391 -13.64 33.62 -0.61
C ARG A 391 -13.29 34.05 -2.04
N LEU A 392 -13.67 35.28 -2.40
CA LEU A 392 -13.58 35.87 -3.73
C LEU A 392 -12.14 36.18 -4.22
N GLU A 393 -11.11 35.88 -3.42
CA GLU A 393 -9.70 36.12 -3.77
C GLU A 393 -9.14 34.90 -4.51
N ALA A 394 -8.66 35.10 -5.74
CA ALA A 394 -8.28 34.02 -6.67
C ALA A 394 -7.15 33.07 -6.18
N ASP A 395 -6.34 33.52 -5.21
CA ASP A 395 -5.21 32.74 -4.67
C ASP A 395 -5.55 31.89 -3.42
N ASP A 396 -6.77 32.00 -2.86
CA ASP A 396 -7.20 31.26 -1.65
C ASP A 396 -8.18 30.10 -1.94
N THR A 397 -8.25 29.64 -3.20
CA THR A 397 -9.10 28.48 -3.55
C THR A 397 -8.60 27.19 -2.91
N ILE A 398 -9.47 26.53 -2.14
CA ILE A 398 -9.22 25.22 -1.56
C ILE A 398 -9.34 24.17 -2.66
N LYS A 399 -8.24 23.45 -2.91
CA LYS A 399 -8.15 22.38 -3.91
C LYS A 399 -8.24 21.00 -3.28
N SER A 400 -7.88 20.85 -2.01
CA SER A 400 -7.94 19.55 -1.34
C SER A 400 -8.38 19.64 0.11
N ILE A 401 -8.98 18.56 0.63
CA ILE A 401 -9.44 18.44 2.02
C ILE A 401 -9.12 17.05 2.56
N SER A 402 -8.68 16.96 3.82
CA SER A 402 -8.60 15.71 4.58
C SER A 402 -9.45 15.79 5.84
N LEU A 403 -10.18 14.73 6.18
CA LEU A 403 -10.96 14.67 7.42
C LEU A 403 -11.13 13.23 7.90
N CYS A 404 -11.24 13.06 9.21
CA CYS A 404 -11.58 11.78 9.84
C CYS A 404 -13.10 11.59 9.80
N ILE A 405 -13.59 10.54 9.13
CA ILE A 405 -15.03 10.36 8.93
C ILE A 405 -15.79 10.12 10.23
N GLU A 406 -15.18 9.46 11.23
CA GLU A 406 -15.78 9.24 12.54
C GLU A 406 -15.84 10.51 13.39
N SER A 407 -15.06 11.54 13.06
CA SER A 407 -15.09 12.82 13.76
C SER A 407 -16.30 13.68 13.36
N VAL A 408 -17.00 13.32 12.28
CA VAL A 408 -18.13 14.08 11.73
C VAL A 408 -19.45 13.62 12.36
N ARG A 409 -20.12 14.51 13.08
CA ARG A 409 -21.45 14.31 13.70
C ARG A 409 -22.59 14.62 12.73
N SER A 410 -22.51 14.12 11.51
CA SER A 410 -23.52 14.30 10.46
C SER A 410 -23.67 13.01 9.67
N THR A 411 -24.81 12.82 9.00
CA THR A 411 -25.00 11.62 8.20
C THR A 411 -24.07 11.62 6.98
N PRO A 412 -23.72 10.45 6.41
CA PRO A 412 -22.94 10.37 5.17
C PRO A 412 -23.54 11.21 4.03
N ALA A 413 -24.86 11.23 3.89
CA ALA A 413 -25.58 12.05 2.92
C ALA A 413 -25.37 13.56 3.14
N GLN A 414 -25.45 14.03 4.40
CA GLN A 414 -25.22 15.45 4.74
C GLN A 414 -23.77 15.87 4.46
N LEU A 415 -22.81 15.00 4.76
CA LEU A 415 -21.40 15.26 4.48
C LEU A 415 -21.14 15.30 2.97
N ALA A 416 -21.69 14.35 2.20
CA ALA A 416 -21.58 14.34 0.74
C ALA A 416 -22.13 15.65 0.12
N GLU A 417 -23.28 16.13 0.60
CA GLU A 417 -23.87 17.40 0.18
C GLU A 417 -22.99 18.61 0.52
N ALA A 418 -22.35 18.62 1.68
CA ALA A 418 -21.42 19.68 2.07
C ALA A 418 -20.19 19.75 1.16
N LEU A 419 -19.65 18.59 0.76
CA LEU A 419 -18.50 18.50 -0.13
C LEU A 419 -18.85 18.93 -1.56
N LEU A 420 -20.06 18.58 -2.05
CA LEU A 420 -20.56 18.94 -3.39
C LEU A 420 -20.66 20.44 -3.64
N ARG A 421 -20.86 21.24 -2.58
CA ARG A 421 -21.00 22.70 -2.69
C ARG A 421 -19.72 23.42 -3.13
N SER A 422 -18.56 22.76 -3.05
CA SER A 422 -17.28 23.34 -3.46
C SER A 422 -16.88 22.87 -4.84
N SER A 423 -16.94 23.75 -5.84
CA SER A 423 -16.51 23.45 -7.22
C SER A 423 -14.98 23.45 -7.40
N GLY A 424 -14.25 24.00 -6.43
CA GLY A 424 -12.79 24.12 -6.47
C GLY A 424 -12.04 22.85 -6.07
N LEU A 425 -12.71 21.91 -5.39
CA LEU A 425 -12.09 20.67 -4.93
C LEU A 425 -11.61 19.80 -6.10
N ARG A 426 -10.41 19.26 -5.92
CA ARG A 426 -9.74 18.33 -6.82
C ARG A 426 -9.33 17.06 -6.10
N GLU A 427 -9.24 17.10 -4.78
CA GLU A 427 -8.90 15.95 -3.97
C GLU A 427 -9.63 15.94 -2.61
N ILE A 428 -10.19 14.79 -2.23
CA ILE A 428 -10.82 14.57 -0.92
C ILE A 428 -10.21 13.32 -0.31
N CYS A 429 -9.69 13.44 0.90
CA CYS A 429 -9.16 12.31 1.67
C CYS A 429 -10.06 12.05 2.89
N LEU A 430 -10.75 10.91 2.84
CA LEU A 430 -11.66 10.42 3.88
C LEU A 430 -10.91 9.38 4.69
N LEU A 431 -10.32 9.86 5.78
CA LEU A 431 -9.51 9.10 6.71
C LEU A 431 -10.41 8.45 7.76
N GLN A 432 -9.92 7.40 8.40
CA GLN A 432 -10.60 6.77 9.52
C GLN A 432 -9.79 6.86 10.81
N SER A 433 -10.50 6.84 11.93
CA SER A 433 -9.89 6.86 13.25
C SER A 433 -8.92 5.67 13.46
N PRO A 434 -7.74 5.90 14.08
CA PRO A 434 -6.80 4.84 14.44
C PRO A 434 -7.37 3.79 15.40
N ILE A 435 -8.43 4.13 16.14
CA ILE A 435 -9.09 3.28 17.15
C ILE A 435 -10.46 2.76 16.66
N ARG A 436 -10.73 2.82 15.35
CA ARG A 436 -12.02 2.38 14.79
C ARG A 436 -12.22 0.87 14.95
N GLU A 437 -13.49 0.47 14.89
CA GLU A 437 -13.90 -0.95 14.97
C GLU A 437 -14.50 -1.47 13.65
N SER A 438 -14.83 -0.59 12.69
CA SER A 438 -15.48 -0.97 11.43
C SER A 438 -15.10 -0.06 10.25
N ASP A 439 -15.12 -0.61 9.04
CA ASP A 439 -14.95 0.11 7.77
C ASP A 439 -16.29 0.47 7.09
N THR A 440 -17.42 0.14 7.74
CA THR A 440 -18.77 0.33 7.20
C THR A 440 -19.08 1.79 6.83
N LEU A 441 -18.68 2.75 7.66
CA LEU A 441 -18.97 4.18 7.42
C LEU A 441 -18.30 4.67 6.12
N SER A 442 -17.11 4.17 5.82
CA SER A 442 -16.38 4.46 4.59
C SER A 442 -17.13 3.94 3.36
N ALA A 443 -17.66 2.71 3.42
CA ALA A 443 -18.46 2.12 2.34
C ALA A 443 -19.79 2.86 2.12
N GLN A 444 -20.46 3.26 3.21
CA GLN A 444 -21.69 4.06 3.15
C GLN A 444 -21.46 5.43 2.50
N LEU A 445 -20.37 6.10 2.85
CA LEU A 445 -20.04 7.40 2.26
C LEU A 445 -19.67 7.28 0.78
N LEU A 446 -19.00 6.20 0.36
CA LEU A 446 -18.80 5.92 -1.06
C LEU A 446 -20.15 5.73 -1.77
N ALA A 447 -21.09 4.97 -1.20
CA ALA A 447 -22.41 4.78 -1.80
C ALA A 447 -23.17 6.12 -1.97
N GLU A 448 -23.10 7.00 -0.97
CA GLU A 448 -23.68 8.36 -1.04
C GLU A 448 -23.02 9.22 -2.13
N LEU A 449 -21.69 9.20 -2.25
CA LEU A 449 -20.99 9.94 -3.29
C LEU A 449 -21.23 9.34 -4.68
N ALA A 450 -21.37 8.02 -4.76
CA ALA A 450 -21.71 7.29 -5.98
C ALA A 450 -23.11 7.61 -6.51
N SER A 451 -24.06 7.91 -5.61
CA SER A 451 -25.40 8.42 -5.99
C SER A 451 -25.37 9.84 -6.55
N ARG A 452 -24.25 10.57 -6.38
CA ARG A 452 -24.07 11.98 -6.78
C ARG A 452 -22.78 12.13 -7.61
N PRO A 453 -22.72 11.60 -8.84
CA PRO A 453 -21.46 11.38 -9.58
C PRO A 453 -20.66 12.66 -9.92
N GLN A 454 -21.28 13.84 -9.84
CA GLN A 454 -20.67 15.14 -10.16
C GLN A 454 -19.38 15.41 -9.37
N ILE A 455 -19.33 15.01 -8.09
CA ILE A 455 -18.12 15.20 -7.28
C ILE A 455 -17.01 14.25 -7.69
N LEU A 456 -17.36 12.99 -7.95
CA LEU A 456 -16.42 11.93 -8.29
C LEU A 456 -15.82 12.13 -9.68
N SER A 457 -16.50 12.79 -10.62
CA SER A 457 -15.95 13.05 -11.96
C SER A 457 -14.76 14.02 -11.92
N CYS A 458 -14.86 15.08 -11.11
CA CYS A 458 -13.88 16.17 -11.07
C CYS A 458 -12.90 16.09 -9.88
N THR A 459 -13.13 15.17 -8.95
CA THR A 459 -12.38 15.08 -7.69
C THR A 459 -11.80 13.68 -7.50
N ARG A 460 -10.53 13.59 -7.13
CA ARG A 460 -9.92 12.35 -6.65
C ARG A 460 -10.35 12.11 -5.21
N VAL A 461 -10.93 10.94 -4.92
CA VAL A 461 -11.40 10.62 -3.57
C VAL A 461 -10.66 9.40 -3.04
N ILE A 462 -10.07 9.54 -1.87
CA ILE A 462 -9.37 8.47 -1.15
C ILE A 462 -10.21 8.05 0.05
N PHE A 463 -10.47 6.75 0.17
CA PHE A 463 -11.17 6.15 1.28
C PHE A 463 -10.23 5.20 2.02
N THR A 464 -9.73 5.59 3.19
CA THR A 464 -8.78 4.73 3.93
C THR A 464 -9.41 3.39 4.37
N GLY A 465 -10.75 3.31 4.42
CA GLY A 465 -11.51 2.09 4.69
C GLY A 465 -11.32 0.98 3.66
N ALA A 466 -11.09 1.34 2.39
CA ALA A 466 -10.79 0.37 1.34
C ALA A 466 -9.44 -0.32 1.59
N TYR A 467 -8.42 0.47 1.94
CA TYR A 467 -7.08 -0.02 2.29
C TYR A 467 -7.13 -0.87 3.57
N SER A 468 -7.89 -0.43 4.58
CA SER A 468 -8.12 -1.16 5.83
C SER A 468 -8.75 -2.54 5.60
N ALA A 469 -9.75 -2.64 4.73
CA ALA A 469 -10.40 -3.89 4.40
C ALA A 469 -9.44 -4.87 3.72
N ALA A 470 -8.65 -4.40 2.75
CA ALA A 470 -7.63 -5.21 2.09
C ALA A 470 -6.55 -5.72 3.06
N LEU A 471 -6.07 -4.87 3.97
CA LEU A 471 -5.08 -5.26 5.01
C LEU A 471 -5.59 -6.32 5.99
N ARG A 472 -6.89 -6.63 5.95
CA ARG A 472 -7.54 -7.67 6.77
C ARG A 472 -8.10 -8.82 5.93
N LYS A 473 -7.85 -8.82 4.61
CA LYS A 473 -8.44 -9.78 3.66
C LYS A 473 -9.97 -9.85 3.80
N LYS A 474 -10.62 -8.68 3.95
CA LYS A 474 -12.09 -8.56 4.01
C LYS A 474 -12.63 -7.76 2.82
N PHE A 475 -13.86 -8.07 2.45
CA PHE A 475 -14.59 -7.27 1.47
C PHE A 475 -14.86 -5.88 2.02
N TRP A 476 -14.60 -4.86 1.20
CA TRP A 476 -14.99 -3.49 1.53
C TRP A 476 -16.42 -3.18 1.10
N LEU A 477 -16.84 -3.72 -0.04
CA LEU A 477 -18.12 -3.45 -0.68
C LEU A 477 -18.96 -4.73 -0.80
N PRO A 478 -20.30 -4.65 -0.70
CA PRO A 478 -21.17 -5.83 -0.86
C PRO A 478 -21.09 -6.40 -2.28
N THR A 479 -21.10 -7.73 -2.41
CA THR A 479 -20.94 -8.37 -3.73
C THR A 479 -22.20 -8.35 -4.58
N SER A 480 -23.33 -8.06 -3.95
CA SER A 480 -24.66 -7.98 -4.56
C SER A 480 -24.91 -6.68 -5.32
N ILE A 481 -24.08 -5.65 -5.13
CA ILE A 481 -24.28 -4.33 -5.72
C ILE A 481 -23.43 -4.20 -7.00
N ASN A 482 -24.08 -3.97 -8.14
CA ASN A 482 -23.39 -3.44 -9.31
C ASN A 482 -23.16 -1.94 -9.07
N PHE A 483 -21.90 -1.53 -8.95
CA PHE A 483 -21.53 -0.15 -8.64
C PHE A 483 -22.05 0.82 -9.69
N THR A 484 -22.70 1.91 -9.26
CA THR A 484 -23.42 2.86 -10.12
C THR A 484 -22.55 3.93 -10.77
N THR A 485 -21.23 3.92 -10.54
CA THR A 485 -20.28 4.96 -11.01
C THR A 485 -19.44 4.50 -12.20
N LEU A 486 -20.03 3.76 -13.13
CA LEU A 486 -19.33 3.22 -14.30
C LEU A 486 -18.87 4.31 -15.29
N ASP A 487 -19.44 5.51 -15.21
CA ASP A 487 -18.97 6.66 -15.98
C ASP A 487 -17.61 7.20 -15.47
N ILE A 488 -17.19 6.81 -14.26
CA ILE A 488 -16.01 7.34 -13.57
C ILE A 488 -14.96 6.25 -13.37
N PHE A 489 -15.40 5.07 -12.94
CA PHE A 489 -14.60 3.87 -12.77
C PHE A 489 -15.13 2.80 -13.75
N PRO A 490 -14.77 2.90 -15.04
CA PRO A 490 -15.48 2.17 -16.09
C PRO A 490 -15.22 0.68 -16.10
N VAL A 491 -14.08 0.20 -15.60
CA VAL A 491 -13.71 -1.21 -15.71
C VAL A 491 -14.22 -1.99 -14.51
N GLN A 492 -15.18 -2.89 -14.74
CA GLN A 492 -15.80 -3.70 -13.67
C GLN A 492 -14.95 -4.91 -13.31
N GLN A 493 -14.41 -5.59 -14.32
CA GLN A 493 -13.72 -6.87 -14.18
C GLN A 493 -12.81 -7.18 -15.38
N ILE A 494 -11.86 -8.08 -15.16
CA ILE A 494 -11.02 -8.69 -16.21
C ILE A 494 -11.30 -10.19 -16.25
N PHE A 495 -11.61 -10.68 -17.45
CA PHE A 495 -11.71 -12.10 -17.75
C PHE A 495 -10.41 -12.56 -18.41
N VAL A 496 -9.72 -13.49 -17.76
CA VAL A 496 -8.42 -13.99 -18.20
C VAL A 496 -8.55 -15.46 -18.56
N ARG A 497 -8.12 -15.87 -19.75
CA ARG A 497 -7.99 -17.28 -20.10
C ARG A 497 -6.54 -17.59 -20.39
N TYR A 498 -6.07 -18.73 -19.94
CA TYR A 498 -4.71 -19.19 -20.17
C TYR A 498 -4.73 -20.62 -20.69
N GLN A 499 -3.97 -20.84 -21.76
CA GLN A 499 -3.84 -22.12 -22.41
C GLN A 499 -2.82 -22.98 -21.66
N ARG A 500 -3.25 -24.11 -21.10
CA ARG A 500 -2.36 -25.11 -20.48
C ARG A 500 -2.36 -26.40 -21.28
N ARG A 501 -1.19 -27.05 -21.29
CA ARG A 501 -1.03 -28.39 -21.85
C ARG A 501 -1.75 -29.39 -20.95
N SER A 502 -2.71 -30.11 -21.51
CA SER A 502 -3.46 -31.19 -20.86
C SER A 502 -3.27 -32.47 -21.68
N GLY A 503 -2.25 -33.25 -21.31
CA GLY A 503 -1.80 -34.41 -22.06
C GLY A 503 -1.26 -34.04 -23.44
N ARG A 504 -1.93 -34.55 -24.50
CA ARG A 504 -1.61 -34.23 -25.91
C ARG A 504 -2.39 -33.04 -26.48
N SER A 505 -3.30 -32.46 -25.70
CA SER A 505 -4.17 -31.35 -26.13
C SER A 505 -3.91 -30.11 -25.30
N PHE A 506 -4.34 -28.96 -25.80
CA PHE A 506 -4.39 -27.73 -25.02
C PHE A 506 -5.80 -27.48 -24.51
N ARG A 507 -5.90 -27.04 -23.25
CA ARG A 507 -7.17 -26.62 -22.65
C ARG A 507 -7.05 -25.21 -22.11
N PHE A 508 -8.11 -24.42 -22.29
CA PHE A 508 -8.23 -23.12 -21.65
C PHE A 508 -8.71 -23.30 -20.22
N HIS A 509 -8.06 -22.58 -19.33
CA HIS A 509 -8.52 -22.31 -17.98
C HIS A 509 -8.88 -20.83 -17.90
N TYR A 510 -9.91 -20.51 -17.14
CA TYR A 510 -10.41 -19.15 -17.02
C TYR A 510 -10.08 -18.56 -15.65
N ASP A 511 -10.12 -17.25 -15.52
CA ASP A 511 -9.98 -16.49 -14.29
C ASP A 511 -10.79 -15.21 -14.35
N THR A 512 -11.14 -14.67 -13.18
CA THR A 512 -11.91 -13.43 -13.05
C THR A 512 -11.25 -12.55 -12.02
N ILE A 513 -10.98 -11.30 -12.40
CA ILE A 513 -10.42 -10.27 -11.54
C ILE A 513 -11.52 -9.22 -11.37
N HIS A 514 -11.88 -8.91 -10.13
CA HIS A 514 -12.82 -7.82 -9.84
C HIS A 514 -12.05 -6.51 -9.65
N LEU A 515 -12.60 -5.39 -10.14
CA LEU A 515 -11.92 -4.09 -10.12
C LEU A 515 -12.76 -2.97 -9.49
N SER A 516 -14.01 -3.22 -9.12
CA SER A 516 -14.92 -2.13 -8.72
C SER A 516 -14.55 -1.53 -7.35
N ASP A 517 -13.86 -2.29 -6.49
CA ASP A 517 -13.32 -1.84 -5.20
C ASP A 517 -11.95 -1.14 -5.31
N GLY A 518 -11.31 -1.17 -6.49
CA GLY A 518 -10.05 -0.48 -6.74
C GLY A 518 -10.18 1.03 -7.04
N LEU A 519 -11.40 1.52 -7.35
CA LEU A 519 -11.69 2.93 -7.67
C LEU A 519 -10.74 3.54 -8.73
N LEU A 520 -10.45 2.78 -9.78
CA LEU A 520 -9.46 3.15 -10.78
C LEU A 520 -10.08 3.99 -11.90
N ARG A 521 -9.59 5.23 -12.05
CA ARG A 521 -9.88 6.07 -13.22
C ARG A 521 -9.32 5.43 -14.50
N PRO A 522 -9.82 5.79 -15.70
CA PRO A 522 -9.48 5.10 -16.94
C PRO A 522 -7.98 5.08 -17.26
N GLU A 523 -7.30 6.23 -17.15
CA GLU A 523 -5.86 6.32 -17.43
C GLU A 523 -5.03 5.58 -16.38
N ARG A 524 -5.39 5.71 -15.09
CA ARG A 524 -4.73 4.98 -13.99
C ARG A 524 -4.85 3.47 -14.16
N PHE A 525 -6.04 2.99 -14.54
CA PHE A 525 -6.29 1.60 -14.91
C PHE A 525 -5.41 1.18 -16.09
N ALA A 526 -5.36 1.99 -17.16
CA ALA A 526 -4.56 1.69 -18.36
C ALA A 526 -3.07 1.55 -18.03
N ALA A 527 -2.53 2.42 -17.20
CA ALA A 527 -1.14 2.36 -16.74
C ALA A 527 -0.85 1.07 -15.96
N GLY A 528 -1.72 0.70 -15.02
CA GLY A 528 -1.64 -0.57 -14.29
C GLY A 528 -1.81 -1.80 -15.20
N PHE A 529 -2.72 -1.73 -16.17
CA PHE A 529 -2.97 -2.78 -17.15
C PHE A 529 -1.73 -3.06 -18.00
N CYS A 530 -1.05 -2.03 -18.52
CA CYS A 530 0.20 -2.20 -19.26
C CYS A 530 1.29 -2.90 -18.43
N LEU A 531 1.44 -2.54 -17.15
CA LEU A 531 2.38 -3.20 -16.24
C LEU A 531 1.99 -4.66 -15.95
N TRP A 532 0.69 -4.94 -15.89
CA TRP A 532 0.18 -6.27 -15.57
C TRP A 532 0.29 -7.21 -16.78
N ILE A 533 -0.10 -6.78 -17.97
CA ILE A 533 0.00 -7.63 -19.18
C ILE A 533 1.45 -7.97 -19.52
N SER A 534 2.42 -7.07 -19.26
CA SER A 534 3.81 -7.33 -19.58
C SER A 534 4.43 -8.46 -18.76
N MET A 535 3.75 -8.89 -17.68
CA MET A 535 4.24 -9.88 -16.72
C MET A 535 3.37 -11.14 -16.66
N LEU A 536 2.37 -11.28 -17.55
CA LEU A 536 1.51 -12.47 -17.60
C LEU A 536 2.25 -13.74 -18.03
N GLU A 537 3.37 -13.60 -18.74
CA GLU A 537 4.24 -14.75 -19.07
C GLU A 537 4.88 -15.39 -17.83
N TRP A 538 4.86 -14.70 -16.69
CA TRP A 538 5.46 -15.13 -15.43
C TRP A 538 4.45 -15.87 -14.54
N LYS A 539 4.15 -17.12 -14.86
CA LYS A 539 3.64 -18.09 -13.88
C LYS A 539 4.65 -19.20 -13.68
N ASP A 540 5.75 -18.90 -13.01
CA ASP A 540 6.46 -19.97 -12.31
C ASP A 540 5.54 -20.48 -11.19
N GLU A 541 5.61 -21.76 -10.86
CA GLU A 541 4.83 -22.41 -9.79
C GLU A 541 5.07 -21.82 -8.39
N TRP A 542 5.89 -20.76 -8.28
CA TRP A 542 6.39 -20.13 -7.06
C TRP A 542 5.81 -18.73 -6.79
N MET A 543 4.61 -18.40 -7.28
CA MET A 543 3.95 -17.16 -6.83
C MET A 543 3.55 -17.32 -5.35
N PHE A 544 4.26 -16.62 -4.44
CA PHE A 544 4.10 -16.79 -2.99
C PHE A 544 2.79 -16.20 -2.44
N GLU A 545 2.23 -15.22 -3.15
CA GLU A 545 0.86 -14.73 -2.94
C GLU A 545 0.19 -14.49 -4.30
N ASP A 546 -0.85 -15.26 -4.64
CA ASP A 546 -1.53 -15.18 -5.93
C ASP A 546 -2.23 -13.84 -6.19
N ALA A 547 -2.44 -13.03 -5.14
CA ALA A 547 -2.99 -11.69 -5.25
C ALA A 547 -1.93 -10.60 -5.53
N ALA A 548 -0.65 -10.85 -5.23
CA ALA A 548 0.44 -9.88 -5.44
C ALA A 548 0.56 -9.39 -6.90
N PRO A 549 0.29 -10.22 -7.94
CA PRO A 549 0.25 -9.73 -9.31
C PRO A 549 -0.71 -8.56 -9.54
N PHE A 550 -1.81 -8.50 -8.78
CA PHE A 550 -2.83 -7.46 -8.88
C PHE A 550 -2.43 -6.14 -8.21
N PHE A 551 -1.35 -6.10 -7.42
CA PHE A 551 -0.86 -4.86 -6.82
C PHE A 551 -0.40 -3.83 -7.87
N ARG A 552 -0.25 -4.22 -9.14
CA ARG A 552 0.00 -3.28 -10.25
C ARG A 552 -1.17 -2.33 -10.52
N PHE A 553 -2.38 -2.77 -10.19
CA PHE A 553 -3.57 -1.93 -10.29
C PHE A 553 -3.62 -0.94 -9.13
N SER A 554 -3.17 -1.33 -7.94
CA SER A 554 -3.19 -0.50 -6.73
C SER A 554 -1.91 0.30 -6.48
N SER A 555 -0.78 -0.03 -7.12
CA SER A 555 0.50 0.67 -6.98
C SER A 555 1.21 0.77 -8.32
N GLY A 556 1.30 2.00 -8.85
CA GLY A 556 1.81 2.27 -10.19
C GLY A 556 1.64 3.75 -10.55
N PRO A 557 2.14 4.18 -11.71
CA PRO A 557 2.07 5.57 -12.12
C PRO A 557 0.63 6.06 -12.27
N ALA A 558 0.40 7.35 -11.96
CA ALA A 558 -0.90 8.00 -12.06
C ALA A 558 -1.34 8.16 -13.53
N SER A 559 -0.38 8.50 -14.41
CA SER A 559 -0.58 8.69 -15.85
C SER A 559 0.18 7.66 -16.69
N LEU A 560 -0.26 7.45 -17.93
CA LEU A 560 0.49 6.68 -18.92
C LEU A 560 1.84 7.32 -19.29
N SER A 561 2.00 8.62 -19.06
CA SER A 561 3.23 9.37 -19.36
C SER A 561 4.32 9.22 -18.29
N ASP A 562 3.96 8.85 -17.06
CA ASP A 562 4.90 8.80 -15.94
C ASP A 562 5.79 7.56 -15.98
N ASN A 563 7.03 7.65 -15.48
CA ASN A 563 7.92 6.51 -15.39
C ASN A 563 7.58 5.63 -14.14
N PRO A 564 7.23 4.34 -14.30
CA PRO A 564 6.92 3.43 -13.19
C PRO A 564 8.05 3.24 -12.18
N LEU A 565 9.30 3.58 -12.53
CA LEU A 565 10.46 3.51 -11.63
C LEU A 565 10.56 4.71 -10.68
N SER A 566 9.97 5.85 -11.07
CA SER A 566 10.10 7.13 -10.35
C SER A 566 8.77 7.70 -9.85
N ALA A 567 7.63 7.15 -10.27
CA ALA A 567 6.29 7.57 -9.85
C ALA A 567 5.44 6.34 -9.49
N ALA A 568 4.74 6.43 -8.37
CA ALA A 568 3.88 5.37 -7.85
C ALA A 568 2.76 5.95 -6.98
N GLU A 569 1.57 6.14 -7.57
CA GLU A 569 0.34 6.42 -6.85
C GLU A 569 -0.27 5.14 -6.26
N VAL A 570 -0.68 5.24 -4.99
CA VAL A 570 -1.31 4.14 -4.24
C VAL A 570 -2.83 4.28 -4.22
N SER A 571 -3.50 3.41 -4.97
CA SER A 571 -4.95 3.20 -4.96
C SER A 571 -5.32 2.02 -4.04
N PRO A 572 -6.61 1.84 -3.69
CA PRO A 572 -7.05 0.68 -2.92
C PRO A 572 -6.60 -0.63 -3.55
N ILE A 573 -6.11 -1.56 -2.71
CA ILE A 573 -5.86 -2.95 -3.12
C ILE A 573 -7.22 -3.60 -3.39
N LEU A 574 -7.31 -4.44 -4.43
CA LEU A 574 -8.52 -5.16 -4.81
C LEU A 574 -8.95 -6.12 -3.68
N CYS A 575 -9.83 -5.65 -2.80
CA CYS A 575 -10.25 -6.33 -1.58
C CYS A 575 -10.91 -7.68 -1.88
N GLU A 576 -11.86 -7.74 -2.82
CA GLU A 576 -12.54 -8.99 -3.19
C GLU A 576 -11.54 -10.05 -3.68
N ASN A 577 -10.59 -9.65 -4.52
CA ASN A 577 -9.53 -10.53 -4.99
C ASN A 577 -8.61 -11.02 -3.87
N LEU A 578 -8.27 -10.15 -2.91
CA LEU A 578 -7.37 -10.48 -1.81
C LEU A 578 -8.04 -11.28 -0.68
N SER A 579 -9.36 -11.15 -0.54
CA SER A 579 -10.15 -11.76 0.55
C SER A 579 -10.44 -13.24 0.33
N LEU A 580 -10.41 -13.70 -0.92
CA LEU A 580 -10.83 -15.07 -1.22
C LEU A 580 -9.73 -16.10 -0.90
N PRO A 581 -10.10 -17.24 -0.30
CA PRO A 581 -9.16 -18.31 -0.05
C PRO A 581 -8.70 -18.91 -1.38
N HIS A 582 -7.38 -19.08 -1.51
CA HIS A 582 -6.76 -19.61 -2.73
C HIS A 582 -7.21 -21.04 -3.04
N LEU A 583 -7.30 -21.89 -2.01
CA LEU A 583 -7.69 -23.29 -2.14
C LEU A 583 -8.89 -23.57 -1.22
N MET A 584 -10.00 -23.98 -1.83
CA MET A 584 -11.14 -24.51 -1.08
C MET A 584 -10.78 -25.90 -0.50
N PRO A 585 -11.50 -26.39 0.52
CA PRO A 585 -11.29 -27.73 1.09
C PRO A 585 -11.40 -28.88 0.07
N ASP A 586 -12.08 -28.65 -1.06
CA ASP A 586 -12.20 -29.57 -2.18
C ASP A 586 -11.08 -29.43 -3.23
N HIS A 587 -10.02 -28.67 -2.90
CA HIS A 587 -8.90 -28.33 -3.78
C HIS A 587 -9.29 -27.55 -5.03
N THR A 588 -10.46 -26.88 -5.04
CA THR A 588 -10.84 -26.00 -6.14
C THR A 588 -10.46 -24.54 -5.85
N PHE A 589 -10.09 -23.80 -6.90
CA PHE A 589 -9.78 -22.38 -6.80
C PHE A 589 -11.07 -21.57 -6.63
N CYS A 590 -11.09 -20.66 -5.65
CA CYS A 590 -12.12 -19.65 -5.53
C CYS A 590 -11.68 -18.39 -6.31
N ALA A 591 -12.60 -17.83 -7.08
CA ALA A 591 -12.38 -16.60 -7.84
C ALA A 591 -13.48 -15.59 -7.46
N PRO A 592 -13.20 -14.27 -7.58
CA PRO A 592 -14.20 -13.22 -7.47
C PRO A 592 -15.48 -13.56 -8.25
N ARG A 593 -16.62 -13.10 -7.73
CA ARG A 593 -17.89 -13.30 -8.40
C ARG A 593 -17.88 -12.52 -9.71
N ALA A 594 -18.09 -13.22 -10.82
CA ALA A 594 -18.29 -12.55 -12.09
C ALA A 594 -19.58 -11.73 -12.04
N ARG A 595 -19.51 -10.46 -12.44
CA ARG A 595 -20.62 -9.51 -12.45
C ARG A 595 -21.31 -9.49 -13.81
N ASP A 596 -22.61 -9.21 -13.80
CA ASP A 596 -23.39 -9.03 -15.02
C ASP A 596 -22.82 -7.88 -15.85
N LEU A 597 -22.87 -8.04 -17.18
CA LEU A 597 -22.40 -7.02 -18.08
C LEU A 597 -23.51 -6.00 -18.28
N VAL A 598 -23.32 -4.79 -17.79
CA VAL A 598 -24.31 -3.71 -17.87
C VAL A 598 -23.87 -2.65 -18.89
N PRO A 599 -24.81 -1.96 -19.53
CA PRO A 599 -24.49 -0.79 -20.36
C PRO A 599 -23.68 0.24 -19.58
N GLY A 600 -22.68 0.83 -20.24
CA GLY A 600 -21.74 1.79 -19.62
C GLY A 600 -20.54 1.12 -18.94
N GLY A 601 -20.67 -0.13 -18.47
CA GLY A 601 -19.58 -0.90 -17.89
C GLY A 601 -18.64 -1.51 -18.93
N TRP A 602 -17.34 -1.44 -18.66
CA TRP A 602 -16.31 -2.08 -19.45
C TRP A 602 -15.82 -3.35 -18.77
N THR A 603 -15.60 -4.39 -19.57
CA THR A 603 -14.92 -5.62 -19.15
C THR A 603 -13.72 -5.83 -20.06
N VAL A 604 -12.62 -6.33 -19.52
CA VAL A 604 -11.43 -6.63 -20.33
C VAL A 604 -11.33 -8.14 -20.52
N LEU A 605 -11.21 -8.57 -21.77
CA LEU A 605 -10.90 -9.95 -22.14
C LEU A 605 -9.40 -10.08 -22.37
N VAL A 606 -8.78 -11.11 -21.80
CA VAL A 606 -7.35 -11.39 -21.94
C VAL A 606 -7.16 -12.88 -22.20
N SER A 607 -6.37 -13.21 -23.21
CA SER A 607 -6.04 -14.58 -23.61
C SER A 607 -4.53 -14.76 -23.66
N GLN A 608 -4.04 -15.73 -22.89
CA GLN A 608 -2.66 -16.23 -22.92
C GLN A 608 -2.65 -17.52 -23.75
N GLU A 609 -2.07 -17.49 -24.93
CA GLU A 609 -2.05 -18.62 -25.87
C GLU A 609 -0.60 -19.08 -26.11
N GLN A 610 -0.33 -20.39 -26.01
CA GLN A 610 1.01 -20.89 -26.32
C GLN A 610 1.32 -20.65 -27.80
N ASN A 611 2.51 -20.13 -28.07
CA ASN A 611 2.96 -19.94 -29.44
C ASN A 611 3.31 -21.29 -30.08
N VAL A 612 2.36 -21.85 -30.84
CA VAL A 612 2.52 -23.15 -31.51
C VAL A 612 3.52 -23.08 -32.68
N ALA A 613 3.81 -21.87 -33.19
CA ALA A 613 4.61 -21.69 -34.41
C ALA A 613 6.08 -22.08 -34.23
N THR A 614 6.61 -22.07 -33.01
CA THR A 614 8.06 -22.18 -32.78
C THR A 614 8.50 -23.49 -32.12
N GLN A 615 7.57 -24.41 -31.79
CA GLN A 615 7.83 -25.66 -31.02
C GLN A 615 8.66 -25.47 -29.73
N THR A 616 8.90 -24.24 -29.32
CA THR A 616 9.69 -23.87 -28.14
C THR A 616 8.71 -23.65 -27.00
N ASP A 617 8.79 -24.51 -25.99
CA ASP A 617 8.02 -24.37 -24.75
C ASP A 617 8.42 -23.02 -24.11
N GLY A 618 7.45 -22.17 -23.77
CA GLY A 618 7.68 -20.95 -23.00
C GLY A 618 7.33 -19.60 -23.64
N GLN A 619 6.99 -19.53 -24.94
CA GLN A 619 6.51 -18.29 -25.56
C GLN A 619 4.98 -18.19 -25.50
N THR A 620 4.43 -17.12 -24.92
CA THR A 620 2.97 -16.96 -24.81
C THR A 620 2.49 -15.71 -25.54
N HIS A 621 1.66 -15.91 -26.56
CA HIS A 621 0.99 -14.83 -27.26
C HIS A 621 -0.14 -14.27 -26.40
N ILE A 622 -0.09 -12.96 -26.12
CA ILE A 622 -1.09 -12.27 -25.32
C ILE A 622 -2.05 -11.53 -26.26
N ARG A 623 -3.34 -11.83 -26.13
CA ARG A 623 -4.41 -11.18 -26.89
C ARG A 623 -5.38 -10.52 -25.92
N TYR A 624 -5.81 -9.31 -26.20
CA TYR A 624 -6.76 -8.63 -25.32
C TYR A 624 -7.83 -7.84 -26.08
N ALA A 625 -8.94 -7.55 -25.41
CA ALA A 625 -9.92 -6.57 -25.88
C ALA A 625 -10.65 -5.92 -24.71
N PHE A 626 -11.03 -4.67 -24.91
CA PHE A 626 -11.98 -3.96 -24.06
C PHE A 626 -13.36 -4.12 -24.67
N ILE A 627 -14.30 -4.62 -23.87
CA ILE A 627 -15.66 -4.87 -24.32
C ILE A 627 -16.67 -4.07 -23.49
N ARG A 628 -17.72 -3.60 -24.16
CA ARG A 628 -18.85 -2.91 -23.53
C ARG A 628 -20.15 -3.32 -24.20
N VAL A 629 -21.18 -3.60 -23.40
CA VAL A 629 -22.52 -3.93 -23.93
C VAL A 629 -23.23 -2.65 -24.35
N ARG A 630 -23.82 -2.65 -25.54
CA ARG A 630 -24.63 -1.53 -26.08
C ARG A 630 -26.14 -1.76 -25.96
N GLY A 631 -26.54 -3.03 -25.88
CA GLY A 631 -27.94 -3.46 -25.77
C GLY A 631 -28.40 -3.68 -24.32
N PRO A 632 -29.35 -4.58 -24.05
CA PRO A 632 -29.75 -4.92 -22.68
C PRO A 632 -28.58 -5.58 -21.93
N SER A 633 -28.57 -5.44 -20.60
CA SER A 633 -27.58 -6.09 -19.74
C SER A 633 -27.55 -7.59 -19.99
N VAL A 634 -26.35 -8.17 -20.02
CA VAL A 634 -26.15 -9.62 -20.12
C VAL A 634 -26.04 -10.18 -18.71
N VAL A 635 -27.06 -10.92 -18.30
CA VAL A 635 -27.12 -11.58 -16.99
C VAL A 635 -26.38 -12.91 -17.08
N ILE A 636 -25.43 -13.17 -16.17
CA ILE A 636 -24.61 -14.40 -16.19
C ILE A 636 -25.46 -15.66 -16.03
N GLU A 637 -26.55 -15.58 -15.27
CA GLU A 637 -27.48 -16.71 -15.09
C GLU A 637 -28.34 -17.01 -16.33
N ASP A 638 -28.53 -16.03 -17.21
CA ASP A 638 -29.35 -16.14 -18.42
C ASP A 638 -28.49 -15.90 -19.67
N LEU A 639 -27.75 -16.95 -20.03
CA LEU A 639 -26.74 -16.88 -21.09
C LEU A 639 -27.37 -16.73 -22.48
N PRO A 640 -26.84 -15.82 -23.32
CA PRO A 640 -27.27 -15.73 -24.71
C PRO A 640 -26.94 -17.03 -25.45
N SER A 641 -27.86 -17.51 -26.30
CA SER A 641 -27.68 -18.76 -27.06
C SER A 641 -26.64 -18.65 -28.18
N SER A 642 -26.22 -17.44 -28.54
CA SER A 642 -25.24 -17.15 -29.59
C SER A 642 -24.33 -15.98 -29.19
N PRO A 643 -23.10 -15.91 -29.72
CA PRO A 643 -22.21 -14.77 -29.49
C PRO A 643 -22.88 -13.44 -29.90
N PRO A 644 -22.73 -12.36 -29.11
CA PRO A 644 -23.35 -11.08 -29.43
C PRO A 644 -22.70 -10.45 -30.67
N GLY A 645 -23.54 -9.88 -31.54
CA GLY A 645 -23.09 -9.15 -32.72
C GLY A 645 -22.55 -7.74 -32.41
N PRO A 646 -21.96 -7.06 -33.41
CA PRO A 646 -21.38 -5.71 -33.26
C PRO A 646 -22.39 -4.63 -32.84
N GLU A 647 -23.68 -4.85 -33.08
CA GLU A 647 -24.76 -3.98 -32.63
C GLU A 647 -25.00 -4.07 -31.12
N ASN A 648 -24.69 -5.22 -30.51
CA ASN A 648 -24.95 -5.50 -29.10
C ASN A 648 -23.68 -5.44 -28.23
N LEU A 649 -22.51 -5.70 -28.82
CA LEU A 649 -21.22 -5.69 -28.14
C LEU A 649 -20.24 -4.77 -28.87
N GLU A 650 -19.69 -3.80 -28.16
CA GLU A 650 -18.55 -3.01 -28.60
C GLU A 650 -17.25 -3.71 -28.22
N VAL A 651 -16.31 -3.79 -29.16
CA VAL A 651 -14.98 -4.39 -28.96
C VAL A 651 -13.91 -3.44 -29.47
N VAL A 652 -13.00 -3.03 -28.60
CA VAL A 652 -11.91 -2.10 -28.94
C VAL A 652 -10.59 -2.50 -28.25
N GLY A 653 -9.47 -1.95 -28.73
CA GLY A 653 -8.20 -2.00 -28.02
C GLY A 653 -8.08 -0.87 -26.98
N LEU A 654 -6.92 -0.78 -26.30
CA LEU A 654 -6.68 0.20 -25.24
C LEU A 654 -6.93 1.66 -25.69
N LYS A 655 -6.49 1.98 -26.91
CA LYS A 655 -6.68 3.29 -27.53
C LYS A 655 -8.15 3.65 -27.73
N GLY A 656 -8.98 2.69 -28.16
CA GLY A 656 -10.42 2.91 -28.32
C GLY A 656 -11.14 3.05 -26.98
N PHE A 657 -10.72 2.27 -25.97
CA PHE A 657 -11.23 2.40 -24.61
C PHE A 657 -10.95 3.80 -24.03
N LEU A 658 -9.71 4.28 -24.11
CA LEU A 658 -9.35 5.62 -23.61
C LEU A 658 -10.01 6.72 -24.43
N SER A 659 -10.15 6.57 -25.75
CA SER A 659 -10.91 7.54 -26.56
C SER A 659 -12.37 7.67 -26.11
N ALA A 660 -12.96 6.60 -25.54
CA ALA A 660 -14.34 6.59 -25.06
C ALA A 660 -14.49 7.03 -23.60
N THR A 661 -13.43 7.00 -22.79
CA THR A 661 -13.51 7.18 -21.32
C THR A 661 -12.62 8.30 -20.77
N ALA A 662 -11.56 8.67 -21.50
CA ALA A 662 -10.60 9.72 -21.16
C ALA A 662 -10.03 10.32 -22.46
N SER A 663 -10.88 11.03 -23.21
CA SER A 663 -10.56 11.61 -24.53
C SER A 663 -9.42 12.65 -24.50
N GLU A 664 -9.10 13.16 -23.31
CA GLU A 664 -8.02 14.08 -23.02
C GLU A 664 -6.62 13.44 -23.09
N VAL A 665 -6.52 12.11 -23.01
CA VAL A 665 -5.24 11.39 -23.06
C VAL A 665 -4.71 11.37 -24.50
N ASP A 666 -3.48 11.83 -24.69
CA ASP A 666 -2.84 11.87 -26.01
C ASP A 666 -2.68 10.45 -26.60
N PRO A 667 -3.28 10.18 -27.77
CA PRO A 667 -3.10 8.94 -28.52
C PRO A 667 -1.64 8.50 -28.71
N ALA A 668 -0.70 9.44 -28.87
CA ALA A 668 0.71 9.13 -29.08
C ALA A 668 1.36 8.52 -27.83
N ILE A 669 0.96 8.96 -26.63
CA ILE A 669 1.43 8.41 -25.36
C ILE A 669 0.94 6.96 -25.20
N ILE A 670 -0.30 6.68 -25.61
CA ILE A 670 -0.86 5.32 -25.59
C ILE A 670 -0.05 4.39 -26.51
N ASP A 671 0.23 4.83 -27.73
CA ASP A 671 0.99 4.05 -28.71
C ASP A 671 2.43 3.80 -28.21
N GLN A 672 3.09 4.81 -27.64
CA GLN A 672 4.41 4.69 -27.02
C GLN A 672 4.40 3.67 -25.88
N ARG A 673 3.44 3.76 -24.95
CA ARG A 673 3.36 2.84 -23.80
C ARG A 673 3.09 1.39 -24.22
N LEU A 674 2.23 1.18 -25.22
CA LEU A 674 1.99 -0.16 -25.77
C LEU A 674 3.26 -0.71 -26.41
N GLU A 675 4.04 0.12 -27.09
CA GLU A 675 5.32 -0.31 -27.66
C GLU A 675 6.37 -0.64 -26.59
N ASP A 676 6.45 0.16 -25.54
CA ASP A 676 7.32 -0.15 -24.40
C ASP A 676 6.91 -1.46 -23.70
N THR A 677 5.60 -1.72 -23.62
CA THR A 677 5.07 -3.00 -23.12
C THR A 677 5.51 -4.17 -24.01
N ARG A 678 5.43 -4.04 -25.35
CA ARG A 678 5.89 -5.07 -26.29
C ARG A 678 7.39 -5.31 -26.17
N LYS A 679 8.19 -4.25 -26.11
CA LYS A 679 9.65 -4.34 -25.93
C LYS A 679 9.99 -5.08 -24.64
N ARG A 680 9.26 -4.79 -23.57
CA ARG A 680 9.45 -5.45 -22.28
C ARG A 680 9.15 -6.95 -22.34
N ILE A 681 8.02 -7.35 -22.95
CA ILE A 681 7.70 -8.77 -23.15
C ILE A 681 8.79 -9.46 -24.00
N LYS A 682 9.26 -8.80 -25.08
CA LYS A 682 10.35 -9.33 -25.93
C LYS A 682 11.68 -9.47 -25.17
N ALA A 683 12.03 -8.48 -24.35
CA ALA A 683 13.26 -8.48 -23.56
C ALA A 683 13.26 -9.61 -22.53
N GLU A 684 12.14 -9.80 -21.82
CA GLU A 684 11.95 -10.87 -20.84
C GLU A 684 12.06 -12.26 -21.49
N ALA A 685 11.42 -12.49 -22.63
CA ALA A 685 11.53 -13.76 -23.34
C ALA A 685 12.95 -14.03 -23.85
N ALA A 686 13.68 -12.99 -24.29
CA ALA A 686 15.06 -13.12 -24.70
C ALA A 686 15.99 -13.48 -23.52
N TYR A 687 15.75 -12.89 -22.35
CA TYR A 687 16.46 -13.23 -21.12
C TYR A 687 16.32 -14.73 -20.77
N ARG A 688 15.13 -15.30 -20.98
CA ARG A 688 14.85 -16.73 -20.76
C ARG A 688 15.43 -17.66 -21.83
N GLY A 689 16.25 -17.14 -22.76
CA GLY A 689 16.81 -17.91 -23.86
C GLY A 689 15.77 -18.31 -24.93
N SER A 690 14.59 -17.68 -24.93
CA SER A 690 13.48 -17.96 -25.84
C SER A 690 13.05 -16.68 -26.59
N PRO A 691 13.96 -16.03 -27.36
CA PRO A 691 13.66 -14.77 -28.01
C PRO A 691 12.53 -14.91 -29.05
N TRP A 692 11.66 -13.90 -29.11
CA TRP A 692 10.58 -13.86 -30.09
C TRP A 692 11.13 -13.79 -31.53
N PRO A 693 10.52 -14.50 -32.49
CA PRO A 693 10.81 -14.29 -33.90
C PRO A 693 10.51 -12.84 -34.30
N ALA A 694 11.37 -12.24 -35.13
CA ALA A 694 11.28 -10.81 -35.48
C ALA A 694 9.93 -10.39 -36.13
N GLN A 695 9.17 -11.33 -36.67
CA GLN A 695 7.90 -11.08 -37.36
C GLN A 695 6.65 -11.34 -36.51
N VAL A 696 6.80 -11.85 -35.29
CA VAL A 696 5.68 -12.18 -34.41
C VAL A 696 5.55 -11.12 -33.32
N GLU A 697 4.39 -10.49 -33.25
CA GLU A 697 4.08 -9.56 -32.17
C GLU A 697 3.56 -10.32 -30.95
N PRO A 698 4.12 -10.11 -29.74
CA PRO A 698 3.71 -10.81 -28.53
C PRO A 698 2.37 -10.32 -27.97
N LEU A 699 1.91 -9.16 -28.44
CA LEU A 699 0.72 -8.50 -27.93
C LEU A 699 -0.17 -8.04 -29.09
N SER A 700 -1.42 -8.51 -29.10
CA SER A 700 -2.41 -8.17 -30.14
C SER A 700 -3.80 -7.90 -29.57
N VAL A 701 -4.64 -7.21 -30.35
CA VAL A 701 -6.04 -6.94 -30.00
C VAL A 701 -6.95 -8.01 -30.62
N LEU A 702 -7.92 -8.51 -29.87
CA LEU A 702 -8.92 -9.44 -30.37
C LEU A 702 -9.87 -8.73 -31.35
N THR A 703 -10.22 -9.42 -32.43
CA THR A 703 -11.27 -8.94 -33.33
C THR A 703 -12.65 -9.07 -32.69
N GLN A 704 -13.65 -8.38 -33.26
CA GLN A 704 -15.04 -8.45 -32.81
C GLN A 704 -15.55 -9.90 -32.65
N GLY A 705 -15.33 -10.75 -33.66
CA GLY A 705 -15.80 -12.14 -33.65
C GLY A 705 -15.09 -12.99 -32.61
N GLU A 706 -13.78 -12.80 -32.43
CA GLU A 706 -13.00 -13.53 -31.44
C GLU A 706 -13.37 -13.13 -30.01
N ALA A 707 -13.54 -11.83 -29.75
CA ALA A 707 -13.97 -11.32 -28.45
C ALA A 707 -15.40 -11.80 -28.10
N ALA A 708 -16.33 -11.78 -29.05
CA ALA A 708 -17.70 -12.27 -28.82
C ALA A 708 -17.74 -13.77 -28.53
N ALA A 709 -16.97 -14.58 -29.26
CA ALA A 709 -16.85 -16.01 -29.00
C ALA A 709 -16.21 -16.29 -27.63
N MET A 710 -15.11 -15.61 -27.34
CA MET A 710 -14.41 -15.72 -26.05
C MET A 710 -15.29 -15.30 -24.88
N LEU A 711 -16.08 -14.24 -25.03
CA LEU A 711 -17.01 -13.81 -24.01
C LEU A 711 -18.03 -14.90 -23.69
N LEU A 712 -18.59 -15.57 -24.70
CA LEU A 712 -19.56 -16.64 -24.48
C LEU A 712 -18.95 -17.81 -23.69
N GLU A 713 -17.69 -18.17 -23.98
CA GLU A 713 -16.93 -19.17 -23.20
C GLU A 713 -16.79 -18.74 -21.74
N PHE A 714 -16.40 -17.49 -21.48
CA PHE A 714 -16.27 -16.96 -20.12
C PHE A 714 -17.57 -16.98 -19.36
N LEU A 715 -18.68 -16.52 -19.96
CA LEU A 715 -19.97 -16.47 -19.28
C LEU A 715 -20.45 -17.87 -18.88
N GLY A 716 -20.19 -18.88 -19.73
CA GLY A 716 -20.47 -20.28 -19.42
C GLY A 716 -19.66 -20.82 -18.23
N ASP A 717 -18.42 -20.38 -18.05
CA ASP A 717 -17.57 -20.75 -16.91
C ASP A 717 -17.87 -19.93 -15.64
N ALA A 718 -18.15 -18.65 -15.82
CA ALA A 718 -18.53 -17.70 -14.77
C ALA A 718 -19.73 -18.18 -13.96
N ARG A 719 -20.76 -18.73 -14.62
CA ARG A 719 -21.92 -19.31 -13.93
C ARG A 719 -21.54 -20.43 -12.95
N LYS A 720 -20.62 -21.32 -13.35
CA LYS A 720 -20.14 -22.41 -12.49
C LYS A 720 -19.33 -21.88 -11.31
N ARG A 721 -18.56 -20.80 -11.51
CA ARG A 721 -17.77 -20.15 -10.46
C ARG A 721 -18.63 -19.39 -9.47
N ASN A 722 -19.62 -18.65 -9.94
CA ASN A 722 -20.53 -17.90 -9.07
C ASN A 722 -21.25 -18.84 -8.09
N GLU A 723 -21.61 -20.05 -8.52
CA GLU A 723 -22.15 -21.08 -7.64
C GLU A 723 -21.15 -21.58 -6.59
N LYS A 724 -19.86 -21.72 -6.95
CA LYS A 724 -18.80 -22.07 -5.99
C LYS A 724 -18.52 -20.94 -5.01
N PHE A 725 -18.47 -19.70 -5.51
CA PHE A 725 -18.34 -18.50 -4.71
C PHE A 725 -19.45 -18.42 -3.66
N ARG A 726 -20.71 -18.61 -4.08
CA ARG A 726 -21.87 -18.64 -3.18
C ARG A 726 -21.70 -19.66 -2.05
N LYS A 727 -21.26 -20.88 -2.37
CA LYS A 727 -20.99 -21.93 -1.36
C LYS A 727 -19.83 -21.57 -0.43
N ALA A 728 -18.80 -20.90 -0.94
CA ALA A 728 -17.70 -20.41 -0.11
C ALA A 728 -18.19 -19.36 0.90
N MET A 729 -19.01 -18.41 0.45
CA MET A 729 -19.57 -17.35 1.30
C MET A 729 -20.56 -17.88 2.35
N GLU A 730 -21.33 -18.93 2.03
CA GLU A 730 -22.19 -19.62 3.01
C GLU A 730 -21.39 -20.24 4.17
N GLY A 731 -20.11 -20.58 3.94
CA GLY A 731 -19.19 -21.09 4.96
C GLY A 731 -18.51 -20.01 5.82
N ASP A 732 -18.53 -18.74 5.39
CA ASP A 732 -17.93 -17.60 6.09
C ASP A 732 -18.76 -16.32 5.90
N PRO A 733 -19.96 -16.23 6.53
CA PRO A 733 -20.88 -15.10 6.33
C PRO A 733 -20.39 -13.79 6.93
N GLU A 734 -19.39 -13.80 7.84
CA GLU A 734 -18.84 -12.59 8.46
C GLU A 734 -17.86 -11.82 7.57
N SER A 735 -17.49 -12.40 6.42
CA SER A 735 -16.59 -11.80 5.45
C SER A 735 -17.27 -10.73 4.57
N GLU A 736 -18.59 -10.83 4.33
CA GLU A 736 -19.33 -9.90 3.46
C GLU A 736 -19.96 -8.74 4.26
N PRO A 737 -19.77 -7.47 3.84
CA PRO A 737 -20.49 -6.34 4.44
C PRO A 737 -21.99 -6.40 4.07
N GLY A 738 -22.86 -6.10 5.04
CA GLY A 738 -24.30 -6.08 4.84
C GLY A 738 -24.75 -5.13 3.72
N VAL A 739 -25.85 -5.49 3.04
CA VAL A 739 -26.46 -4.66 1.98
C VAL A 739 -27.04 -3.39 2.58
N PHE A 740 -26.63 -2.23 2.06
CA PHE A 740 -27.12 -0.94 2.52
C PHE A 740 -28.40 -0.55 1.76
N PRO A 741 -29.47 -0.10 2.43
CA PRO A 741 -30.55 0.59 1.75
C PRO A 741 -30.00 1.92 1.21
N LEU A 742 -29.95 2.08 -0.11
CA LEU A 742 -29.75 3.38 -0.75
C LEU A 742 -30.98 4.23 -0.39
N SER A 743 -30.79 5.34 0.31
CA SER A 743 -31.87 6.26 0.70
C SER A 743 -32.17 7.30 -0.37
#